data_AF-A0A559JIG6-F1
#
_entry.id   AF-A0A559JIG6-F1
#
_cell.length_a   1.000
_cell.length_b   1.000
_cell.length_c   1.000
_cell.angle_alpha   90.00
_cell.angle_beta   90.00
_cell.angle_gamma   90.00
#
_symmetry.space_group_name_H-M   'P 1'
#
loop_
_entity.id
_entity.type
_entity.pdbx_description
1 polymer ?
#
loop_
_entity_poly.entity_id
_entity_poly.type
_entity_poly.pdbx_seq_one_letter_code
_entity_poly.pdbx_strand_id
1 'polypeptide(L)'
;MADSNKTTPGKSSPKGKKPASGKGKKKKITAGRVLAWTLVAAAIAAICAMGVYIFIIINGSRILTQNIDKLNLDEASLIYDVNGKEVATLAAENREIVDASEIPDRLRQAFIATEDKRFNEHGGVDFLGIGRALVKDVVARSMVEGGSTITQQLAKNVFLSADKTFFRKATEMSIAVALEQNYSKDKIIEMYLNRIFFGNRAYGIKAASKKYFGVSDLKKLELWQMATLAAIPKAPSVYNPISNPEKSKERRAVVLKLMSDQGYITEAERAAAADVDYQPSKATGNDQYQTYIDYVLREAQEKYNLEEDDVLRSGYKIYTSLDPDAQKNMETTYKNDKLFQKDGPEQKMQSSMVILNNKDGGIVAMIGGRDYVIRGLNRAVQQPRQPGSSFKPIVAYAPAIETGKYNPYSMLQDEQVTYEGGYSPRNYDGVYRGQVSMFEAVKKSINAPAVALLKEIGVSKGTQFVNNLGIQLDKKDNNLAIALGGLTNGVTTLQMAQAYSAFANNGSLNQAHAIVKIEDTDGAVKATFKGSSKQVMSTKTAWYMTQLLQGVIEPGGTGTAAKFERPVAGKTGSTQLDIKGLEKYNRDLWFVGYTPEWTAAVWMGFDKTDSKHYVSMSSGSAAVIFKEVMQKSLAKRPMTAFVKPQDVPELGAPPKSVDDLKAEYIKDRKAVKLTWTKLGDNITYQLFRKDSKSQDFPTEPLLTTAMTEVNDISAIQPDTYSYVVVPVNTDSNMTGARSNVVSVTVPADTNVSPTPGTGAGQQPGSGMLPGQQPGQGGTGGVGTQPGQGQPGTGTQQPGGGGKPGAGTGGTSQPGQGGTGGVSPGTGTPGAPGAGNGAGAGGAAGTGAGTSAPGQGAGAGGASTPVTKPVTSGGAATPGAGGAASTPTPTPNAGATLPATGNR
;
A
#
# COMPACT_ATOMS: atom_id res chain seq x y z
N MET A 1 40.11 10.18 11.51
CA MET A 1 41.51 10.47 11.95
C MET A 1 41.37 10.99 13.37
N ALA A 2 41.83 10.27 14.39
CA ALA A 2 43.24 10.00 14.70
C ALA A 2 43.96 11.27 15.16
N ASP A 3 44.50 11.40 16.38
CA ASP A 3 44.16 10.95 17.75
C ASP A 3 45.38 11.27 18.66
N SER A 4 45.14 11.52 19.95
CA SER A 4 46.13 11.63 21.04
C SER A 4 47.12 12.82 21.03
N ASN A 5 47.52 13.25 22.23
CA ASN A 5 48.52 14.28 22.50
C ASN A 5 49.44 13.82 23.66
N LYS A 6 50.75 14.07 23.57
CA LYS A 6 51.82 13.62 24.49
C LYS A 6 53.10 14.46 24.28
N THR A 7 53.97 14.76 25.25
CA THR A 7 53.90 14.83 26.74
C THR A 7 55.22 15.46 27.29
N THR A 8 55.16 16.45 28.21
CA THR A 8 56.17 16.74 29.28
C THR A 8 57.63 17.13 28.87
N PRO A 9 58.61 17.38 29.79
CA PRO A 9 58.64 18.36 30.91
C PRO A 9 59.97 19.14 31.11
N GLY A 10 60.01 20.11 32.06
CA GLY A 10 61.23 20.67 32.69
C GLY A 10 61.18 22.19 32.93
N LYS A 11 61.85 22.83 33.91
CA LYS A 11 62.75 22.38 35.00
C LYS A 11 62.62 23.34 36.24
N SER A 12 63.53 23.31 37.22
CA SER A 12 63.29 23.71 38.64
C SER A 12 63.83 25.08 39.14
N SER A 13 63.07 25.69 40.06
CA SER A 13 63.40 26.47 41.30
C SER A 13 64.68 27.31 41.46
N PRO A 14 64.61 28.47 42.16
CA PRO A 14 65.03 28.50 43.59
C PRO A 14 64.12 29.34 44.54
N LYS A 15 64.48 29.39 45.84
CA LYS A 15 63.71 30.06 46.93
C LYS A 15 64.00 31.56 47.08
N GLY A 16 62.99 32.37 47.44
CA GLY A 16 63.13 33.79 47.81
C GLY A 16 62.10 34.26 48.87
N LYS A 17 62.53 35.16 49.75
CA LYS A 17 61.89 35.67 51.01
C LYS A 17 60.38 36.01 50.98
N LYS A 18 59.71 35.84 52.13
CA LYS A 18 58.36 36.38 52.42
C LYS A 18 58.37 37.90 52.67
N PRO A 19 57.32 38.64 52.24
CA PRO A 19 56.81 39.84 52.90
C PRO A 19 55.67 39.52 53.89
N ALA A 20 55.18 40.52 54.64
CA ALA A 20 54.31 40.35 55.81
C ALA A 20 52.81 40.09 55.49
N SER A 21 52.10 39.45 56.44
CA SER A 21 50.69 39.08 56.29
C SER A 21 49.71 40.21 56.67
N GLY A 22 49.12 40.88 55.68
CA GLY A 22 47.97 41.76 55.89
C GLY A 22 46.71 40.98 56.29
N LYS A 23 46.26 41.09 57.55
CA LYS A 23 45.01 40.47 58.02
C LYS A 23 43.78 41.17 57.43
N GLY A 24 43.33 40.72 56.26
CA GLY A 24 42.08 41.15 55.65
C GLY A 24 40.88 40.87 56.57
N LYS A 25 40.26 41.93 57.12
CA LYS A 25 39.10 41.82 58.02
C LYS A 25 37.91 41.21 57.26
N LYS A 26 37.54 39.96 57.56
CA LYS A 26 36.26 39.37 57.13
C LYS A 26 35.12 40.26 57.66
N LYS A 27 34.49 41.05 56.78
CA LYS A 27 33.33 41.88 57.14
C LYS A 27 32.18 40.95 57.55
N LYS A 28 31.82 40.93 58.83
CA LYS A 28 30.58 40.27 59.28
C LYS A 28 29.40 40.93 58.54
N ILE A 29 28.66 40.16 57.76
CA ILE A 29 27.40 40.62 57.17
C ILE A 29 26.40 40.65 58.33
N THR A 30 25.99 41.85 58.74
CA THR A 30 24.98 42.03 59.77
C THR A 30 23.60 41.65 59.23
N ALA A 31 22.71 41.14 60.09
CA ALA A 31 21.37 40.71 59.70
C ALA A 31 20.58 41.81 58.96
N GLY A 32 20.69 43.06 59.41
CA GLY A 32 20.09 44.23 58.72
C GLY A 32 20.62 44.46 57.29
N ARG A 33 21.83 44.02 56.96
CA ARG A 33 22.34 44.05 55.56
C ARG A 33 21.73 42.96 54.71
N VAL A 34 21.49 41.76 55.26
CA VAL A 34 20.74 40.71 54.56
C VAL A 34 19.31 41.18 54.33
N LEU A 35 18.66 41.71 55.37
CA LEU A 35 17.30 42.25 55.31
C LEU A 35 17.16 43.36 54.25
N ALA A 36 18.10 44.32 54.22
CA ALA A 36 18.14 45.38 53.22
C ALA A 36 18.31 44.82 51.79
N TRP A 37 19.20 43.86 51.57
CA TRP A 37 19.34 43.22 50.25
C TRP A 37 18.12 42.39 49.85
N THR A 38 17.43 41.73 50.78
CA THR A 38 16.16 41.04 50.48
C THR A 38 15.03 42.01 50.19
N LEU A 39 14.98 43.18 50.85
CA LEU A 39 13.99 44.23 50.55
C LEU A 39 14.26 44.88 49.19
N VAL A 40 15.53 45.15 48.86
CA VAL A 40 15.94 45.63 47.52
C VAL A 40 15.63 44.59 46.44
N ALA A 41 15.90 43.31 46.69
CA ALA A 41 15.55 42.22 45.76
C ALA A 41 14.02 42.08 45.59
N ALA A 42 13.24 42.20 46.67
CA ALA A 42 11.79 42.19 46.61
C ALA A 42 11.22 43.42 45.87
N ALA A 43 11.80 44.61 46.07
CA ALA A 43 11.43 45.82 45.35
C ALA A 43 11.76 45.72 43.85
N ILE A 44 12.94 45.19 43.49
CA ILE A 44 13.30 44.92 42.10
C ILE A 44 12.37 43.87 41.49
N ALA A 45 12.06 42.78 42.20
CA ALA A 45 11.11 41.77 41.75
C ALA A 45 9.70 42.35 41.54
N ALA A 46 9.25 43.23 42.43
CA ALA A 46 7.96 43.94 42.28
C ALA A 46 7.96 44.90 41.09
N ILE A 47 9.05 45.63 40.84
CA ILE A 47 9.20 46.52 39.68
C ILE A 47 9.26 45.71 38.37
N CYS A 48 9.97 44.58 38.35
CA CYS A 48 9.98 43.66 37.21
C CYS A 48 8.61 43.03 36.96
N ALA A 49 7.90 42.60 38.01
CA ALA A 49 6.53 42.09 37.91
C ALA A 49 5.56 43.17 37.41
N MET A 50 5.68 44.41 37.88
CA MET A 50 4.90 45.55 37.41
C MET A 50 5.19 45.86 35.93
N GLY A 51 6.46 45.86 35.52
CA GLY A 51 6.85 46.06 34.12
C GLY A 51 6.33 44.95 33.20
N VAL A 52 6.38 43.69 33.64
CA VAL A 52 5.80 42.55 32.93
C VAL A 52 4.27 42.67 32.87
N TYR A 53 3.60 43.08 33.94
CA TYR A 53 2.15 43.29 33.99
C TYR A 53 1.69 44.42 33.06
N ILE A 54 2.41 45.54 33.04
CA ILE A 54 2.16 46.67 32.12
C ILE A 54 2.40 46.24 30.66
N PHE A 55 3.48 45.52 30.38
CA PHE A 55 3.74 44.94 29.05
C PHE A 55 2.62 43.99 28.62
N ILE A 56 2.14 43.13 29.52
CA ILE A 56 1.00 42.23 29.30
C ILE A 56 -0.26 43.04 28.96
N ILE A 57 -0.64 44.07 29.73
CA ILE A 57 -1.83 44.87 29.41
C ILE A 57 -1.69 45.58 28.06
N ILE A 58 -0.58 46.27 27.80
CA ILE A 58 -0.37 47.06 26.58
C ILE A 58 -0.34 46.16 25.34
N ASN A 59 0.43 45.06 25.39
CA ASN A 59 0.54 44.13 24.26
C ASN A 59 -0.77 43.39 23.99
N GLY A 60 -1.47 42.96 25.04
CA GLY A 60 -2.75 42.27 24.95
C GLY A 60 -3.84 43.14 24.35
N SER A 61 -4.00 44.36 24.87
CA SER A 61 -4.95 45.36 24.36
C SER A 61 -4.65 45.71 22.90
N ARG A 62 -3.38 45.97 22.55
CA ARG A 62 -2.99 46.25 21.16
C ARG A 62 -3.33 45.11 20.20
N ILE A 63 -3.01 43.86 20.56
CA ILE A 63 -3.30 42.70 19.71
C ILE A 63 -4.81 42.49 19.58
N LEU A 64 -5.56 42.59 20.69
CA LEU A 64 -7.01 42.50 20.69
C LEU A 64 -7.65 43.55 19.77
N THR A 65 -7.25 44.82 19.86
CA THR A 65 -7.77 45.88 18.98
C THR A 65 -7.36 45.68 17.51
N GLN A 66 -6.14 45.21 17.24
CA GLN A 66 -5.64 44.95 15.88
C GLN A 66 -6.24 43.68 15.23
N ASN A 67 -6.95 42.86 15.98
CA ASN A 67 -7.52 41.57 15.54
C ASN A 67 -8.97 41.40 16.04
N ILE A 68 -9.68 42.50 16.33
CA ILE A 68 -11.03 42.48 16.94
C ILE A 68 -12.06 41.85 15.99
N ASP A 69 -11.79 41.93 14.69
CA ASP A 69 -12.48 41.23 13.61
C ASP A 69 -12.52 39.72 13.83
N LYS A 70 -11.46 39.10 14.37
CA LYS A 70 -11.38 37.65 14.63
C LYS A 70 -12.25 37.17 15.80
N LEU A 71 -12.85 38.08 16.59
CA LEU A 71 -13.92 37.70 17.52
C LEU A 71 -15.23 37.43 16.80
N ASN A 72 -15.44 38.02 15.62
CA ASN A 72 -16.45 37.53 14.70
C ASN A 72 -16.05 36.12 14.23
N LEU A 73 -17.03 35.33 13.81
CA LEU A 73 -16.82 33.91 13.57
C LEU A 73 -16.32 33.66 12.14
N ASP A 74 -14.98 33.76 11.97
CA ASP A 74 -14.21 33.60 10.72
C ASP A 74 -14.73 32.54 9.75
N GLU A 75 -14.66 32.82 8.45
CA GLU A 75 -15.32 32.04 7.39
C GLU A 75 -15.00 30.53 7.44
N ALA A 76 -15.97 29.72 7.05
CA ALA A 76 -15.76 28.29 6.92
C ALA A 76 -14.90 27.99 5.69
N SER A 77 -13.80 27.25 5.87
CA SER A 77 -12.94 26.80 4.78
C SER A 77 -13.74 26.00 3.73
N LEU A 78 -13.38 26.14 2.45
CA LEU A 78 -14.12 25.58 1.31
C LEU A 78 -13.23 24.59 0.54
N ILE A 79 -13.76 23.40 0.24
CA ILE A 79 -13.10 22.40 -0.60
C ILE A 79 -13.64 22.48 -2.02
N TYR A 80 -12.72 22.66 -2.97
CA TYR A 80 -12.97 22.72 -4.40
C TYR A 80 -12.49 21.45 -5.11
N ASP A 81 -13.24 21.01 -6.10
CA ASP A 81 -12.93 19.87 -6.96
C ASP A 81 -11.84 20.17 -8.00
N VAL A 82 -11.52 19.17 -8.82
CA VAL A 82 -10.55 19.28 -9.93
C VAL A 82 -10.93 20.33 -11.00
N ASN A 83 -12.18 20.80 -11.01
CA ASN A 83 -12.69 21.83 -11.92
C ASN A 83 -12.72 23.23 -11.26
N GLY A 84 -12.31 23.36 -9.99
CA GLY A 84 -12.39 24.59 -9.23
C GLY A 84 -13.80 24.92 -8.70
N LYS A 85 -14.71 23.95 -8.65
CA LYS A 85 -16.07 24.11 -8.11
C LYS A 85 -16.13 23.66 -6.66
N GLU A 86 -16.81 24.42 -5.79
CA GLU A 86 -17.06 24.00 -4.41
C GLU A 86 -17.86 22.68 -4.37
N VAL A 87 -17.39 21.74 -3.55
CA VAL A 87 -18.02 20.43 -3.33
C VAL A 87 -18.22 20.08 -1.86
N ALA A 88 -17.49 20.73 -0.93
CA ALA A 88 -17.77 20.62 0.50
C ALA A 88 -17.32 21.87 1.27
N THR A 89 -18.22 22.43 2.07
CA THR A 89 -17.92 23.43 3.09
C THR A 89 -17.37 22.71 4.33
N LEU A 90 -16.19 23.08 4.84
CA LEU A 90 -15.60 22.56 6.10
C LEU A 90 -16.19 23.23 7.35
N ALA A 91 -17.36 23.84 7.24
CA ALA A 91 -18.11 24.33 8.39
C ALA A 91 -18.41 23.19 9.38
N ALA A 92 -18.49 23.53 10.66
CA ALA A 92 -19.43 22.80 11.51
C ALA A 92 -20.83 22.99 10.93
N GLU A 93 -21.52 21.89 10.60
CA GLU A 93 -22.81 21.88 9.90
C GLU A 93 -23.82 22.79 10.62
N ASN A 94 -24.01 24.00 10.09
CA ASN A 94 -24.67 25.14 10.76
C ASN A 94 -23.92 25.58 12.03
N ARG A 95 -23.12 26.66 11.94
CA ARG A 95 -22.70 27.45 13.12
C ARG A 95 -23.92 28.22 13.66
N GLU A 96 -24.87 27.50 14.24
CA GLU A 96 -25.96 28.08 15.02
C GLU A 96 -25.36 28.69 16.30
N ILE A 97 -25.02 29.98 16.23
CA ILE A 97 -24.53 30.77 17.37
C ILE A 97 -25.57 30.69 18.49
N VAL A 98 -25.09 30.50 19.71
CA VAL A 98 -25.90 30.42 20.92
C VAL A 98 -25.66 31.68 21.75
N ASP A 99 -26.70 32.43 22.08
CA ASP A 99 -26.59 33.53 23.03
C ASP A 99 -26.41 33.00 24.46
N ALA A 100 -25.74 33.76 25.33
CA ALA A 100 -25.52 33.36 26.73
C ALA A 100 -26.82 32.99 27.49
N SER A 101 -27.96 33.54 27.08
CA SER A 101 -29.30 33.29 27.62
C SER A 101 -29.95 31.97 27.15
N GLU A 102 -29.43 31.33 26.10
CA GLU A 102 -29.83 29.99 25.65
C GLU A 102 -29.04 28.89 26.37
N ILE A 103 -27.83 29.16 26.84
CA ILE A 103 -26.94 28.22 27.53
C ILE A 103 -27.45 27.95 28.96
N PRO A 104 -27.82 26.70 29.32
CA PRO A 104 -28.29 26.40 30.67
C PRO A 104 -27.24 26.62 31.75
N ASP A 105 -27.64 27.07 32.94
CA ASP A 105 -26.72 27.28 34.08
C ASP A 105 -25.92 26.02 34.41
N ARG A 106 -26.56 24.85 34.44
CA ARG A 106 -25.89 23.56 34.68
C ARG A 106 -24.89 23.17 33.60
N LEU A 107 -25.10 23.61 32.35
CA LEU A 107 -24.15 23.40 31.27
C LEU A 107 -22.95 24.35 31.46
N ARG A 108 -23.19 25.64 31.72
CA ARG A 108 -22.14 26.63 32.06
C ARG A 108 -21.29 26.16 33.24
N GLN A 109 -21.93 25.65 34.29
CA GLN A 109 -21.30 25.06 35.48
C GLN A 109 -20.47 23.81 35.16
N ALA A 110 -20.87 22.96 34.21
CA ALA A 110 -20.11 21.76 33.84
C ALA A 110 -18.72 22.10 33.26
N PHE A 111 -18.63 23.14 32.43
CA PHE A 111 -17.34 23.61 31.90
C PHE A 111 -16.51 24.33 32.97
N ILE A 112 -17.12 25.24 33.76
CA ILE A 112 -16.46 25.90 34.88
C ILE A 112 -15.88 24.85 35.85
N ALA A 113 -16.66 23.86 36.27
CA ALA A 113 -16.22 22.81 37.19
C ALA A 113 -15.04 21.96 36.66
N THR A 114 -14.87 21.87 35.34
CA THR A 114 -13.94 20.94 34.68
C THR A 114 -12.66 21.61 34.19
N GLU A 115 -12.77 22.80 33.60
CA GLU A 115 -11.69 23.52 32.94
C GLU A 115 -11.18 24.71 33.78
N ASP A 116 -12.06 25.35 34.56
CA ASP A 116 -11.73 26.62 35.24
C ASP A 116 -12.62 26.87 36.47
N LYS A 117 -12.33 26.16 37.57
CA LYS A 117 -13.11 26.23 38.83
C LYS A 117 -13.32 27.65 39.36
N ARG A 118 -12.42 28.58 39.01
CA ARG A 118 -12.42 29.96 39.49
C ARG A 118 -12.65 30.99 38.40
N PHE A 119 -13.29 30.58 37.31
CA PHE A 119 -13.66 31.43 36.19
C PHE A 119 -14.28 32.75 36.64
N ASN A 120 -15.15 32.75 37.66
CA ASN A 120 -15.83 33.97 38.14
C ASN A 120 -14.99 34.84 39.11
N GLU A 121 -13.83 34.38 39.59
CA GLU A 121 -13.03 35.06 40.63
C GLU A 121 -11.83 35.86 40.06
N HIS A 122 -11.36 35.56 38.85
CA HIS A 122 -10.13 36.15 38.28
C HIS A 122 -10.38 37.10 37.09
N GLY A 123 -9.43 38.00 36.79
CA GLY A 123 -9.40 38.76 35.53
C GLY A 123 -8.50 38.09 34.50
N GLY A 124 -9.03 37.18 33.69
CA GLY A 124 -8.32 36.48 32.59
C GLY A 124 -7.37 35.37 33.01
N VAL A 125 -6.68 35.52 34.14
CA VAL A 125 -5.61 34.60 34.57
C VAL A 125 -5.76 34.29 36.07
N ASP A 126 -5.93 33.01 36.43
CA ASP A 126 -5.88 32.56 37.82
C ASP A 126 -4.43 32.47 38.33
N PHE A 127 -3.84 33.61 38.70
CA PHE A 127 -2.51 33.68 39.29
C PHE A 127 -2.38 32.88 40.60
N LEU A 128 -3.46 32.80 41.39
CA LEU A 128 -3.50 31.98 42.61
C LEU A 128 -3.50 30.48 42.27
N GLY A 129 -4.10 30.11 41.14
CA GLY A 129 -4.17 28.75 40.61
C GLY A 129 -2.83 28.30 40.06
N ILE A 130 -2.17 29.14 39.26
CA ILE A 130 -0.80 28.95 38.79
C ILE A 130 0.16 28.78 39.98
N GLY A 131 0.03 29.61 41.03
CA GLY A 131 0.83 29.47 42.25
C GLY A 131 0.58 28.16 43.01
N ARG A 132 -0.69 27.73 43.12
CA ARG A 132 -1.06 26.45 43.76
C ARG A 132 -0.55 25.24 42.96
N ALA A 133 -0.72 25.26 41.64
CA ALA A 133 -0.26 24.22 40.73
C ALA A 133 1.27 24.09 40.77
N LEU A 134 2.02 25.20 40.74
CA LEU A 134 3.47 25.19 40.87
C LEU A 134 3.95 24.51 42.16
N VAL A 135 3.32 24.79 43.31
CA VAL A 135 3.65 24.12 44.58
C VAL A 135 3.32 22.63 44.50
N LYS A 136 2.16 22.27 43.93
CA LYS A 136 1.70 20.88 43.80
C LYS A 136 2.58 20.05 42.87
N ASP A 137 2.96 20.59 41.71
CA ASP A 137 3.81 19.95 40.71
C ASP A 137 5.26 19.79 41.20
N VAL A 138 5.78 20.76 41.96
CA VAL A 138 7.10 20.66 42.61
C VAL A 138 7.10 19.56 43.69
N VAL A 139 6.01 19.43 44.46
CA VAL A 139 5.84 18.33 45.44
C VAL A 139 5.65 16.98 44.75
N ALA A 140 4.87 16.92 43.66
CA ALA A 140 4.59 15.70 42.90
C ALA A 140 5.67 15.31 41.88
N ARG A 141 6.69 16.15 41.69
CA ARG A 141 7.79 16.01 40.70
C ARG A 141 7.31 15.73 39.26
N SER A 142 6.11 16.19 38.92
CA SER A 142 5.43 15.95 37.65
C SER A 142 4.39 17.04 37.42
N MET A 143 4.03 17.32 36.16
CA MET A 143 2.90 18.22 35.87
C MET A 143 1.58 17.47 36.12
N VAL A 144 0.86 17.83 37.18
CA VAL A 144 -0.39 17.19 37.60
C VAL A 144 -1.61 18.04 37.26
N GLU A 145 -1.49 19.38 37.25
CA GLU A 145 -2.61 20.30 36.99
C GLU A 145 -2.37 21.22 35.79
N GLY A 146 -3.34 21.24 34.86
CA GLY A 146 -3.33 22.14 33.71
C GLY A 146 -3.88 23.52 34.05
N GLY A 147 -3.04 24.44 34.51
CA GLY A 147 -3.45 25.79 34.94
C GLY A 147 -3.76 26.79 33.82
N SER A 148 -4.70 26.49 32.90
CA SER A 148 -5.13 27.43 31.85
C SER A 148 -6.63 27.72 31.91
N THR A 149 -6.98 28.98 32.16
CA THR A 149 -8.36 29.48 32.30
C THR A 149 -9.16 29.38 31.01
N ILE A 150 -10.50 29.41 31.10
CA ILE A 150 -11.40 29.47 29.94
C ILE A 150 -11.05 30.66 29.04
N THR A 151 -10.73 31.82 29.63
CA THR A 151 -10.34 33.03 28.89
C THR A 151 -9.00 32.87 28.17
N GLN A 152 -8.00 32.19 28.77
CA GLN A 152 -6.76 31.84 28.08
C GLN A 152 -6.99 30.87 26.93
N GLN A 153 -7.87 29.88 27.12
CA GLN A 153 -8.22 28.95 26.05
C GLN A 153 -8.94 29.66 24.89
N LEU A 154 -9.85 30.60 25.16
CA LEU A 154 -10.47 31.46 24.15
C LEU A 154 -9.42 32.30 23.41
N ALA A 155 -8.54 33.00 24.15
CA ALA A 155 -7.46 33.81 23.57
C ALA A 155 -6.56 32.98 22.62
N LYS A 156 -6.18 31.77 23.06
CA LYS A 156 -5.41 30.78 22.28
C LYS A 156 -6.15 30.33 21.00
N ASN A 157 -7.46 30.10 21.08
CA ASN A 157 -8.28 29.57 19.98
C ASN A 157 -8.74 30.64 18.96
N VAL A 158 -8.49 31.92 19.22
CA VAL A 158 -8.91 33.04 18.35
C VAL A 158 -7.71 33.77 17.74
N PHE A 159 -6.70 34.10 18.54
CA PHE A 159 -5.72 35.13 18.16
C PHE A 159 -4.31 34.59 17.86
N LEU A 160 -4.03 33.31 18.10
CA LEU A 160 -2.67 32.77 18.12
C LEU A 160 -2.51 31.57 17.18
N SER A 161 -1.48 31.63 16.33
CA SER A 161 -0.97 30.47 15.60
C SER A 161 -0.43 29.40 16.55
N ALA A 162 -0.21 28.19 16.02
CA ALA A 162 0.22 27.03 16.82
C ALA A 162 1.65 27.13 17.40
N ASP A 163 2.41 28.19 17.12
CA ASP A 163 3.83 28.35 17.43
C ASP A 163 4.17 28.18 18.91
N LYS A 164 4.86 27.09 19.27
CA LYS A 164 5.10 26.68 20.67
C LYS A 164 6.29 27.42 21.32
N THR A 165 6.39 28.72 21.10
CA THR A 165 7.40 29.58 21.76
C THR A 165 6.95 29.97 23.18
N PHE A 166 7.92 30.25 24.07
CA PHE A 166 7.63 30.77 25.42
C PHE A 166 6.87 32.12 25.37
N PHE A 167 7.20 32.95 24.37
CA PHE A 167 6.49 34.19 24.10
C PHE A 167 5.00 33.98 23.81
N ARG A 168 4.59 32.92 23.07
CA ARG A 168 3.18 32.67 22.79
C ARG A 168 2.33 32.54 24.07
N LYS A 169 2.82 31.89 25.12
CA LYS A 169 2.05 31.77 26.39
C LYS A 169 1.97 33.10 27.16
N ALA A 170 2.98 33.96 27.06
CA ALA A 170 2.88 35.34 27.56
C ALA A 170 1.85 36.16 26.76
N THR A 171 1.83 36.02 25.44
CA THR A 171 0.82 36.65 24.57
C THR A 171 -0.60 36.13 24.88
N GLU A 172 -0.76 34.83 25.08
CA GLU A 172 -2.02 34.18 25.48
C GLU A 172 -2.58 34.77 26.79
N MET A 173 -1.73 34.97 27.80
CA MET A 173 -2.11 35.64 29.04
C MET A 173 -2.47 37.13 28.83
N SER A 174 -1.72 37.85 27.98
CA SER A 174 -2.02 39.26 27.67
C SER A 174 -3.38 39.46 27.03
N ILE A 175 -3.73 38.61 26.06
CA ILE A 175 -5.02 38.69 25.37
C ILE A 175 -6.15 38.25 26.31
N ALA A 176 -5.93 37.24 27.16
CA ALA A 176 -6.90 36.85 28.18
C ALA A 176 -7.25 37.99 29.16
N VAL A 177 -6.25 38.74 29.66
CA VAL A 177 -6.49 39.93 30.50
C VAL A 177 -7.24 41.01 29.73
N ALA A 178 -6.88 41.27 28.46
CA ALA A 178 -7.53 42.28 27.64
C ALA A 178 -9.01 41.92 27.31
N LEU A 179 -9.31 40.65 27.06
CA LEU A 179 -10.70 40.19 26.86
C LEU A 179 -11.57 40.47 28.08
N GLU A 180 -11.06 40.24 29.29
CA GLU A 180 -11.83 40.43 30.54
C GLU A 180 -11.96 41.90 30.97
N GLN A 181 -11.20 42.79 30.35
CA GLN A 181 -11.38 44.24 30.49
C GLN A 181 -12.46 44.78 29.54
N ASN A 182 -12.86 44.02 28.51
CA ASN A 182 -13.78 44.45 27.46
C ASN A 182 -15.09 43.64 27.39
N TYR A 183 -15.13 42.43 27.94
CA TYR A 183 -16.28 41.51 27.87
C TYR A 183 -16.63 40.93 29.24
N SER A 184 -17.93 40.71 29.48
CA SER A 184 -18.42 40.06 30.71
C SER A 184 -18.10 38.55 30.71
N LYS A 185 -18.12 37.94 31.91
CA LYS A 185 -17.96 36.49 32.09
C LYS A 185 -18.91 35.67 31.22
N ASP A 186 -20.18 36.07 31.16
CA ASP A 186 -21.19 35.40 30.34
C ASP A 186 -20.85 35.51 28.85
N LYS A 187 -20.39 36.66 28.37
CA LYS A 187 -19.98 36.82 26.96
C LYS A 187 -18.69 36.07 26.63
N ILE A 188 -17.76 35.97 27.58
CA ILE A 188 -16.52 35.18 27.43
C ILE A 188 -16.83 33.68 27.33
N ILE A 189 -17.67 33.14 28.21
CA ILE A 189 -18.00 31.71 28.17
C ILE A 189 -18.94 31.37 27.00
N GLU A 190 -19.78 32.31 26.56
CA GLU A 190 -20.54 32.21 25.31
C GLU A 190 -19.60 32.15 24.08
N MET A 191 -18.65 33.08 23.94
CA MET A 191 -17.65 33.08 22.86
C MET A 191 -16.78 31.80 22.89
N TYR A 192 -16.42 31.32 24.08
CA TYR A 192 -15.70 30.05 24.25
C TYR A 192 -16.55 28.86 23.79
N LEU A 193 -17.77 28.71 24.32
CA LEU A 193 -18.65 27.58 24.04
C LEU A 193 -19.14 27.54 22.60
N ASN A 194 -19.23 28.67 21.90
CA ASN A 194 -19.52 28.73 20.46
C ASN A 194 -18.32 28.36 19.56
N ARG A 195 -17.08 28.31 20.10
CA ARG A 195 -15.86 28.24 19.27
C ARG A 195 -14.90 27.08 19.58
N ILE A 196 -15.02 26.44 20.74
CA ILE A 196 -14.25 25.23 21.05
C ILE A 196 -14.66 24.03 20.18
N PHE A 197 -13.72 23.11 20.00
CA PHE A 197 -13.88 21.91 19.20
C PHE A 197 -14.36 20.73 20.05
N PHE A 198 -15.38 20.03 19.56
CA PHE A 198 -15.97 18.86 20.21
C PHE A 198 -15.73 17.55 19.44
N GLY A 199 -14.80 17.51 18.48
CA GLY A 199 -14.57 16.32 17.65
C GLY A 199 -15.57 16.19 16.50
N ASN A 200 -15.33 15.28 15.56
CA ASN A 200 -16.23 14.93 14.44
C ASN A 200 -16.77 16.14 13.65
N ARG A 201 -15.93 17.17 13.46
CA ARG A 201 -16.21 18.49 12.85
C ARG A 201 -17.29 19.33 13.57
N ALA A 202 -17.69 18.98 14.79
CA ALA A 202 -18.55 19.81 15.64
C ALA A 202 -17.72 20.91 16.33
N TYR A 203 -17.86 22.15 15.86
CA TYR A 203 -17.41 23.36 16.57
C TYR A 203 -18.62 24.06 17.15
N GLY A 204 -18.51 24.49 18.40
CA GLY A 204 -19.62 25.12 19.11
C GLY A 204 -20.57 24.12 19.78
N ILE A 205 -21.07 24.52 20.96
CA ILE A 205 -21.81 23.66 21.89
C ILE A 205 -23.13 23.12 21.31
N LYS A 206 -23.81 23.90 20.45
CA LYS A 206 -25.07 23.50 19.81
C LYS A 206 -24.86 22.53 18.66
N ALA A 207 -23.82 22.74 17.84
CA ALA A 207 -23.41 21.74 16.84
C ALA A 207 -23.03 20.42 17.52
N ALA A 208 -22.29 20.46 18.64
CA ALA A 208 -21.95 19.28 19.42
C ALA A 208 -23.18 18.59 20.03
N SER A 209 -24.08 19.34 20.67
CA SER A 209 -25.35 18.84 21.23
C SER A 209 -26.22 18.14 20.18
N LYS A 210 -26.36 18.75 19.00
CA LYS A 210 -27.08 18.22 17.84
C LYS A 210 -26.38 16.98 17.25
N LYS A 211 -25.05 17.00 17.11
CA LYS A 211 -24.24 15.89 16.55
C LYS A 211 -24.17 14.67 17.46
N TYR A 212 -24.14 14.87 18.78
CA TYR A 212 -23.96 13.80 19.76
C TYR A 212 -25.25 13.30 20.42
N PHE A 213 -26.33 14.08 20.45
CA PHE A 213 -27.59 13.67 21.10
C PHE A 213 -28.85 13.94 20.28
N GLY A 214 -28.75 14.59 19.11
CA GLY A 214 -29.90 15.07 18.35
C GLY A 214 -30.61 16.28 18.99
N VAL A 215 -30.06 16.84 20.08
CA VAL A 215 -30.68 17.92 20.85
C VAL A 215 -30.22 19.28 20.30
N SER A 216 -31.07 19.93 19.50
CA SER A 216 -30.80 21.29 18.99
C SER A 216 -31.08 22.39 20.03
N ASP A 217 -31.98 22.13 20.99
CA ASP A 217 -32.36 23.07 22.05
C ASP A 217 -31.61 22.71 23.34
N LEU A 218 -30.60 23.52 23.70
CA LEU A 218 -29.74 23.23 24.85
C LEU A 218 -30.50 23.14 26.18
N LYS A 219 -31.67 23.78 26.31
CA LYS A 219 -32.48 23.76 27.53
C LYS A 219 -33.17 22.41 27.76
N LYS A 220 -33.11 21.51 26.77
CA LYS A 220 -33.56 20.10 26.85
C LYS A 220 -32.42 19.11 27.10
N LEU A 221 -31.18 19.56 27.27
CA LEU A 221 -30.07 18.68 27.62
C LEU A 221 -30.25 18.09 29.01
N GLU A 222 -29.95 16.80 29.15
CA GLU A 222 -29.90 16.11 30.44
C GLU A 222 -28.52 16.28 31.10
N LEU A 223 -28.46 16.17 32.44
CA LEU A 223 -27.21 16.40 33.20
C LEU A 223 -26.03 15.53 32.72
N TRP A 224 -26.30 14.28 32.36
CA TRP A 224 -25.27 13.38 31.82
C TRP A 224 -24.78 13.84 30.44
N GLN A 225 -25.64 14.41 29.60
CA GLN A 225 -25.29 14.98 28.29
C GLN A 225 -24.45 16.25 28.47
N MET A 226 -24.84 17.14 29.39
CA MET A 226 -24.06 18.33 29.75
C MET A 226 -22.64 17.96 30.21
N ALA A 227 -22.53 16.97 31.09
CA ALA A 227 -21.24 16.47 31.56
C ALA A 227 -20.42 15.75 30.48
N THR A 228 -21.09 15.11 29.50
CA THR A 228 -20.43 14.52 28.32
C THR A 228 -19.87 15.61 27.40
N LEU A 229 -20.60 16.72 27.18
CA LEU A 229 -20.11 17.85 26.40
C LEU A 229 -18.89 18.50 27.06
N ALA A 230 -18.91 18.72 28.38
CA ALA A 230 -17.75 19.23 29.12
C ALA A 230 -16.59 18.22 29.27
N ALA A 231 -16.83 16.92 29.06
CA ALA A 231 -15.78 15.89 29.08
C ALA A 231 -14.87 15.93 27.84
N ILE A 232 -15.41 16.31 26.68
CA ILE A 232 -14.79 16.19 25.36
C ILE A 232 -13.57 17.12 25.13
N PRO A 233 -13.60 18.45 25.43
CA PRO A 233 -12.57 19.41 24.99
C PRO A 233 -11.14 19.06 25.40
N LYS A 234 -10.95 18.39 26.54
CA LYS A 234 -9.63 17.94 27.03
C LYS A 234 -8.90 17.04 26.03
N ALA A 235 -9.63 16.23 25.26
CA ALA A 235 -9.09 15.42 24.16
C ALA A 235 -10.23 14.96 23.22
N PRO A 236 -10.65 15.78 22.23
CA PRO A 236 -11.90 15.56 21.49
C PRO A 236 -11.97 14.28 20.64
N SER A 237 -10.80 13.70 20.32
CA SER A 237 -10.69 12.39 19.65
C SER A 237 -10.74 11.19 20.61
N VAL A 238 -10.44 11.39 21.91
CA VAL A 238 -10.27 10.31 22.90
C VAL A 238 -11.50 10.13 23.77
N TYR A 239 -12.16 11.23 24.16
CA TYR A 239 -13.40 11.22 24.95
C TYR A 239 -14.65 11.33 24.07
N ASN A 240 -14.51 11.04 22.78
CA ASN A 240 -15.56 11.10 21.79
C ASN A 240 -16.59 9.97 22.03
N PRO A 241 -17.88 10.24 22.28
CA PRO A 241 -18.83 9.18 22.56
C PRO A 241 -19.06 8.26 21.35
N ILE A 242 -18.97 8.76 20.11
CA ILE A 242 -19.22 7.97 18.88
C ILE A 242 -18.09 6.97 18.60
N SER A 243 -16.82 7.34 18.83
CA SER A 243 -15.68 6.46 18.52
C SER A 243 -15.03 5.80 19.73
N ASN A 244 -15.27 6.30 20.95
CA ASN A 244 -14.70 5.80 22.21
C ASN A 244 -15.74 5.91 23.36
N PRO A 245 -16.89 5.20 23.29
CA PRO A 245 -17.98 5.34 24.27
C PRO A 245 -17.53 5.13 25.72
N GLU A 246 -16.76 4.07 26.01
CA GLU A 246 -16.26 3.78 27.36
C GLU A 246 -15.43 4.93 27.95
N LYS A 247 -14.45 5.47 27.19
CA LYS A 247 -13.62 6.59 27.65
C LYS A 247 -14.43 7.88 27.81
N SER A 248 -15.46 8.05 26.99
CA SER A 248 -16.42 9.16 27.14
C SER A 248 -17.20 9.01 28.47
N LYS A 249 -17.69 7.79 28.77
CA LYS A 249 -18.40 7.44 30.01
C LYS A 249 -17.53 7.62 31.26
N GLU A 250 -16.28 7.15 31.23
CA GLU A 250 -15.26 7.39 32.26
C GLU A 250 -15.04 8.89 32.52
N ARG A 251 -14.79 9.67 31.46
CA ARG A 251 -14.50 11.10 31.59
C ARG A 251 -15.73 11.90 32.02
N ARG A 252 -16.93 11.53 31.57
CA ARG A 252 -18.23 12.06 32.04
C ARG A 252 -18.40 11.88 33.55
N ALA A 253 -18.07 10.70 34.09
CA ALA A 253 -18.13 10.46 35.53
C ALA A 253 -17.17 11.38 36.32
N VAL A 254 -15.97 11.67 35.79
CA VAL A 254 -15.05 12.65 36.40
C VAL A 254 -15.63 14.08 36.38
N VAL A 255 -16.27 14.50 35.28
CA VAL A 255 -16.95 15.82 35.20
C VAL A 255 -18.08 15.92 36.22
N LEU A 256 -18.94 14.91 36.31
CA LEU A 256 -20.03 14.87 37.29
C LEU A 256 -19.49 14.94 38.72
N LYS A 257 -18.42 14.19 39.04
CA LYS A 257 -17.78 14.29 40.35
C LYS A 257 -17.27 15.71 40.62
N LEU A 258 -16.59 16.35 39.67
CA LEU A 258 -16.13 17.73 39.82
C LEU A 258 -17.28 18.71 40.04
N MET A 259 -18.43 18.54 39.39
CA MET A 259 -19.62 19.37 39.62
C MET A 259 -20.19 19.18 41.04
N SER A 260 -20.19 17.95 41.55
CA SER A 260 -20.71 17.64 42.89
C SER A 260 -19.74 18.07 44.02
N ASP A 261 -18.43 17.86 43.83
CA ASP A 261 -17.35 18.39 44.69
C ASP A 261 -17.35 19.93 44.79
N GLN A 262 -18.10 20.61 43.92
CA GLN A 262 -18.23 22.07 43.83
C GLN A 262 -19.65 22.57 44.18
N GLY A 263 -20.56 21.68 44.56
CA GLY A 263 -21.91 22.02 45.00
C GLY A 263 -22.89 22.41 43.88
N TYR A 264 -22.55 22.21 42.61
CA TYR A 264 -23.46 22.50 41.48
C TYR A 264 -24.55 21.43 41.30
N ILE A 265 -24.30 20.20 41.77
CA ILE A 265 -25.26 19.08 41.77
C ILE A 265 -25.15 18.25 43.06
N THR A 266 -26.26 17.62 43.45
CA THR A 266 -26.28 16.68 44.58
C THR A 266 -25.60 15.35 44.23
N GLU A 267 -25.21 14.60 45.27
CA GLU A 267 -24.63 13.26 45.12
C GLU A 267 -25.59 12.28 44.42
N ALA A 268 -26.90 12.42 44.65
CA ALA A 268 -27.93 11.60 44.02
C ALA A 268 -28.03 11.88 42.51
N GLU A 269 -28.04 13.15 42.11
CA GLU A 269 -28.00 13.55 40.69
C GLU A 269 -26.68 13.11 40.02
N ARG A 270 -25.56 13.23 40.73
CA ARG A 270 -24.25 12.75 40.25
C ARG A 270 -24.27 11.25 40.00
N ALA A 271 -24.83 10.46 40.92
CA ALA A 271 -24.94 9.01 40.77
C ALA A 271 -25.84 8.63 39.59
N ALA A 272 -27.06 9.18 39.52
CA ALA A 272 -28.00 8.91 38.43
C ALA A 272 -27.43 9.27 37.05
N ALA A 273 -26.80 10.44 36.92
CA ALA A 273 -26.19 10.88 35.66
C ALA A 273 -24.90 10.11 35.29
N ALA A 274 -24.22 9.48 36.26
CA ALA A 274 -23.02 8.69 35.99
C ALA A 274 -23.36 7.30 35.43
N ASP A 275 -24.50 6.73 35.81
CA ASP A 275 -24.87 5.35 35.46
C ASP A 275 -25.42 5.20 34.03
N VAL A 276 -26.08 6.24 33.49
CA VAL A 276 -26.74 6.23 32.17
C VAL A 276 -25.86 5.63 31.07
N ASP A 277 -26.20 4.45 30.56
CA ASP A 277 -25.51 3.90 29.40
C ASP A 277 -25.94 4.63 28.13
N TYR A 278 -24.97 5.13 27.36
CA TYR A 278 -25.26 5.86 26.13
C TYR A 278 -24.67 5.16 24.92
N GLN A 279 -25.56 4.65 24.07
CA GLN A 279 -25.24 4.07 22.77
C GLN A 279 -25.54 5.11 21.68
N PRO A 280 -24.52 5.69 21.03
CA PRO A 280 -24.72 6.77 20.06
C PRO A 280 -25.50 6.32 18.83
N SER A 281 -26.42 7.18 18.37
CA SER A 281 -27.07 6.97 17.09
C SER A 281 -26.05 7.03 15.95
N LYS A 282 -26.19 6.16 14.95
CA LYS A 282 -25.43 6.28 13.71
C LYS A 282 -25.78 7.62 13.06
N ALA A 283 -24.77 8.44 12.77
CA ALA A 283 -24.98 9.80 12.29
C ALA A 283 -25.76 9.82 10.97
N THR A 284 -26.82 10.64 10.91
CA THR A 284 -27.63 10.90 9.72
C THR A 284 -27.29 12.29 9.19
N GLY A 285 -26.39 12.38 8.21
CA GLY A 285 -25.99 13.62 7.54
C GLY A 285 -25.86 13.42 6.03
N ASN A 286 -25.29 14.40 5.32
CA ASN A 286 -24.93 14.17 3.92
C ASN A 286 -23.58 13.43 3.86
N ASP A 287 -23.62 12.11 3.67
CA ASP A 287 -22.44 11.22 3.72
C ASP A 287 -21.43 11.40 2.57
N GLN A 288 -21.64 12.36 1.67
CA GLN A 288 -20.81 12.53 0.49
C GLN A 288 -19.41 13.03 0.84
N TYR A 289 -18.40 12.52 0.13
CA TYR A 289 -16.99 12.88 0.22
C TYR A 289 -16.31 12.61 1.58
N GLN A 290 -16.99 12.02 2.56
CA GLN A 290 -16.51 12.06 3.96
C GLN A 290 -15.12 11.43 4.16
N THR A 291 -14.83 10.28 3.54
CA THR A 291 -13.47 9.69 3.54
C THR A 291 -12.45 10.60 2.86
N TYR A 292 -12.82 11.21 1.74
CA TYR A 292 -11.93 12.09 0.98
C TYR A 292 -11.59 13.35 1.78
N ILE A 293 -12.57 13.97 2.43
CA ILE A 293 -12.38 15.14 3.28
C ILE A 293 -11.48 14.81 4.48
N ASP A 294 -11.69 13.66 5.15
CA ASP A 294 -10.80 13.25 6.25
C ASP A 294 -9.38 12.89 5.78
N TYR A 295 -9.20 12.51 4.51
CA TYR A 295 -7.87 12.38 3.91
C TYR A 295 -7.26 13.76 3.55
N VAL A 296 -8.04 14.72 3.06
CA VAL A 296 -7.58 16.10 2.81
C VAL A 296 -7.13 16.77 4.12
N LEU A 297 -7.91 16.65 5.20
CA LEU A 297 -7.55 17.14 6.53
C LEU A 297 -6.27 16.48 7.05
N ARG A 298 -6.13 15.16 6.84
CA ARG A 298 -4.88 14.42 7.13
C ARG A 298 -3.69 14.97 6.34
N GLU A 299 -3.81 15.14 5.03
CA GLU A 299 -2.71 15.60 4.19
C GLU A 299 -2.32 17.04 4.55
N ALA A 300 -3.28 17.91 4.89
CA ALA A 300 -3.01 19.25 5.41
C ALA A 300 -2.11 19.22 6.66
N GLN A 301 -2.40 18.33 7.61
CA GLN A 301 -1.61 18.16 8.83
C GLN A 301 -0.26 17.45 8.57
N GLU A 302 -0.27 16.25 7.99
CA GLU A 302 0.89 15.38 7.85
C GLU A 302 1.93 15.88 6.82
N LYS A 303 1.51 16.64 5.79
CA LYS A 303 2.38 17.06 4.66
C LYS A 303 2.67 18.57 4.64
N TYR A 304 1.75 19.39 5.12
CA TYR A 304 1.86 20.85 5.10
C TYR A 304 1.96 21.51 6.49
N ASN A 305 1.88 20.73 7.58
CA ASN A 305 1.95 21.18 8.97
C ASN A 305 0.84 22.19 9.37
N LEU A 306 -0.29 22.17 8.64
CA LEU A 306 -1.47 22.95 9.01
C LEU A 306 -2.28 22.14 10.03
N GLU A 307 -2.33 22.62 11.28
CA GLU A 307 -3.12 21.96 12.33
C GLU A 307 -4.59 21.90 11.90
N GLU A 308 -5.25 20.77 12.13
CA GLU A 308 -6.64 20.54 11.64
C GLU A 308 -7.62 21.62 12.13
N ASP A 309 -7.37 22.13 13.35
CA ASP A 309 -8.15 23.19 14.02
C ASP A 309 -7.95 24.59 13.38
N ASP A 310 -6.91 24.79 12.57
CA ASP A 310 -6.69 25.95 11.71
C ASP A 310 -7.39 25.74 10.35
N VAL A 311 -7.16 24.56 9.74
CA VAL A 311 -7.75 24.17 8.44
C VAL A 311 -9.28 24.20 8.46
N LEU A 312 -9.91 23.89 9.60
CA LEU A 312 -11.37 23.88 9.77
C LEU A 312 -11.99 25.27 10.12
N ARG A 313 -11.19 26.33 10.33
CA ARG A 313 -11.69 27.63 10.83
C ARG A 313 -11.17 28.89 10.13
N SER A 314 -10.04 28.83 9.41
CA SER A 314 -9.36 30.02 8.90
C SER A 314 -9.73 30.42 7.45
N GLY A 315 -10.97 30.17 7.02
CA GLY A 315 -11.49 30.57 5.70
C GLY A 315 -10.74 30.01 4.48
N TYR A 316 -10.02 28.90 4.64
CA TYR A 316 -9.11 28.39 3.61
C TYR A 316 -9.82 27.87 2.37
N LYS A 317 -9.32 28.22 1.19
CA LYS A 317 -9.76 27.71 -0.12
C LYS A 317 -8.86 26.55 -0.52
N ILE A 318 -9.37 25.34 -0.38
CA ILE A 318 -8.63 24.07 -0.52
C ILE A 318 -8.99 23.44 -1.87
N TYR A 319 -8.11 23.58 -2.85
CA TYR A 319 -8.27 23.00 -4.18
C TYR A 319 -7.72 21.58 -4.21
N THR A 320 -8.50 20.64 -4.74
CA THR A 320 -8.21 19.20 -4.69
C THR A 320 -8.24 18.53 -6.07
N SER A 321 -7.70 17.31 -6.14
CA SER A 321 -7.71 16.45 -7.35
C SER A 321 -8.99 15.58 -7.47
N LEU A 322 -9.99 15.84 -6.62
CA LEU A 322 -11.27 15.14 -6.55
C LEU A 322 -12.08 15.27 -7.85
N ASP A 323 -12.51 14.13 -8.40
CA ASP A 323 -13.55 14.06 -9.43
C ASP A 323 -14.89 13.69 -8.74
N PRO A 324 -15.87 14.61 -8.67
CA PRO A 324 -17.07 14.38 -7.86
C PRO A 324 -18.01 13.35 -8.46
N ASP A 325 -18.04 13.18 -9.79
CA ASP A 325 -18.77 12.08 -10.43
C ASP A 325 -18.11 10.74 -10.07
N ALA A 326 -16.78 10.66 -10.08
CA ALA A 326 -16.06 9.44 -9.74
C ALA A 326 -16.25 9.02 -8.28
N GLN A 327 -16.18 9.96 -7.34
CA GLN A 327 -16.44 9.70 -5.93
C GLN A 327 -17.90 9.30 -5.69
N LYS A 328 -18.86 10.02 -6.28
CA LYS A 328 -20.30 9.69 -6.16
C LYS A 328 -20.62 8.31 -6.72
N ASN A 329 -20.00 7.90 -7.83
CA ASN A 329 -20.13 6.55 -8.38
C ASN A 329 -19.52 5.48 -7.46
N MET A 330 -18.40 5.78 -6.81
CA MET A 330 -17.76 4.90 -5.83
C MET A 330 -18.66 4.68 -4.61
N GLU A 331 -19.13 5.77 -3.98
CA GLU A 331 -20.04 5.74 -2.82
C GLU A 331 -21.36 5.03 -3.15
N THR A 332 -21.96 5.33 -4.31
CA THR A 332 -23.20 4.69 -4.76
C THR A 332 -23.02 3.19 -5.00
N THR A 333 -21.85 2.77 -5.52
CA THR A 333 -21.52 1.35 -5.72
C THR A 333 -21.29 0.64 -4.38
N TYR A 334 -20.64 1.29 -3.40
CA TYR A 334 -20.40 0.72 -2.07
C TYR A 334 -21.67 0.58 -1.22
N LYS A 335 -22.71 1.40 -1.48
CA LYS A 335 -24.05 1.26 -0.90
C LYS A 335 -24.86 0.07 -1.46
N ASN A 336 -24.37 -0.64 -2.49
CA ASN A 336 -25.00 -1.86 -3.00
C ASN A 336 -24.48 -3.11 -2.27
N ASP A 337 -25.17 -3.53 -1.21
CA ASP A 337 -24.78 -4.69 -0.40
C ASP A 337 -24.68 -6.01 -1.20
N LYS A 338 -25.29 -6.11 -2.39
CA LYS A 338 -25.18 -7.29 -3.28
C LYS A 338 -23.77 -7.53 -3.83
N LEU A 339 -22.86 -6.56 -3.73
CA LEU A 339 -21.46 -6.70 -4.14
C LEU A 339 -20.56 -7.35 -3.06
N PHE A 340 -21.13 -7.63 -1.89
CA PHE A 340 -20.44 -8.16 -0.72
C PHE A 340 -21.10 -9.46 -0.26
N GLN A 341 -20.38 -10.26 0.54
CA GLN A 341 -21.02 -11.39 1.23
C GLN A 341 -21.89 -10.89 2.38
N LYS A 342 -22.74 -11.77 2.91
CA LYS A 342 -23.48 -11.51 4.15
C LYS A 342 -22.49 -11.23 5.30
N ASP A 343 -22.83 -10.21 6.08
CA ASP A 343 -22.05 -9.77 7.24
C ASP A 343 -22.02 -10.82 8.36
N GLY A 344 -20.95 -10.80 9.17
CA GLY A 344 -20.75 -11.70 10.30
C GLY A 344 -21.43 -11.20 11.59
N PRO A 345 -21.46 -12.01 12.65
CA PRO A 345 -21.91 -11.56 13.97
C PRO A 345 -20.95 -10.50 14.50
N GLU A 346 -21.45 -9.32 14.89
CA GLU A 346 -20.64 -8.18 15.39
C GLU A 346 -19.80 -7.44 14.33
N GLN A 347 -19.37 -8.06 13.21
CA GLN A 347 -18.62 -7.36 12.14
C GLN A 347 -19.25 -7.44 10.73
N LYS A 348 -19.42 -6.27 10.11
CA LYS A 348 -19.71 -6.08 8.68
C LYS A 348 -18.47 -6.39 7.83
N MET A 349 -18.62 -7.05 6.67
CA MET A 349 -17.52 -7.22 5.72
C MET A 349 -17.11 -5.83 5.20
N GLN A 350 -15.84 -5.48 5.27
CA GLN A 350 -15.32 -4.17 4.84
C GLN A 350 -14.64 -4.23 3.48
N SER A 351 -14.47 -3.05 2.89
CA SER A 351 -13.80 -2.85 1.61
C SER A 351 -13.24 -1.44 1.57
N SER A 352 -12.18 -1.22 0.81
CA SER A 352 -11.65 0.12 0.51
C SER A 352 -11.20 0.23 -0.94
N MET A 353 -11.28 1.42 -1.50
CA MET A 353 -10.84 1.71 -2.87
C MET A 353 -10.20 3.09 -2.95
N VAL A 354 -9.18 3.19 -3.81
CA VAL A 354 -8.55 4.45 -4.23
C VAL A 354 -8.49 4.46 -5.75
N ILE A 355 -8.79 5.60 -6.38
CA ILE A 355 -8.50 5.88 -7.79
C ILE A 355 -7.45 6.99 -7.86
N LEU A 356 -6.40 6.79 -8.64
CA LEU A 356 -5.35 7.76 -8.94
C LEU A 356 -5.38 8.13 -10.43
N ASN A 357 -5.12 9.41 -10.72
CA ASN A 357 -4.79 9.88 -12.05
C ASN A 357 -3.36 9.49 -12.40
N ASN A 358 -3.16 8.76 -13.50
CA ASN A 358 -1.84 8.27 -13.89
C ASN A 358 -0.88 9.42 -14.24
N LYS A 359 -1.42 10.53 -14.78
CA LYS A 359 -0.63 11.66 -15.30
C LYS A 359 0.13 12.44 -14.23
N ASP A 360 -0.46 12.60 -13.04
CA ASP A 360 0.03 13.51 -11.98
C ASP A 360 -0.03 12.92 -10.56
N GLY A 361 -0.64 11.75 -10.36
CA GLY A 361 -0.82 11.14 -9.04
C GLY A 361 -2.02 11.70 -8.24
N GLY A 362 -2.85 12.55 -8.84
CA GLY A 362 -4.03 13.10 -8.16
C GLY A 362 -4.98 11.99 -7.70
N ILE A 363 -5.38 12.02 -6.43
CA ILE A 363 -6.40 11.13 -5.87
C ILE A 363 -7.76 11.59 -6.39
N VAL A 364 -8.25 10.85 -7.39
CA VAL A 364 -9.52 11.09 -8.08
C VAL A 364 -10.70 10.82 -7.17
N ALA A 365 -10.63 9.74 -6.40
CA ALA A 365 -11.68 9.28 -5.47
C ALA A 365 -11.10 8.30 -4.42
N MET A 366 -11.70 8.26 -3.23
CA MET A 366 -11.28 7.39 -2.12
C MET A 366 -12.47 6.98 -1.24
N ILE A 367 -12.52 5.71 -0.84
CA ILE A 367 -13.44 5.19 0.17
C ILE A 367 -12.74 4.24 1.15
N GLY A 368 -12.95 4.44 2.46
CA GLY A 368 -12.21 3.79 3.54
C GLY A 368 -12.95 2.65 4.25
N GLY A 369 -14.22 2.44 3.92
CA GLY A 369 -15.14 1.44 4.47
C GLY A 369 -16.52 1.60 3.85
N ARG A 370 -17.40 0.59 3.95
CA ARG A 370 -18.78 0.66 3.41
C ARG A 370 -19.66 1.66 4.17
N ASP A 371 -19.50 1.69 5.49
CA ASP A 371 -20.28 2.54 6.41
C ASP A 371 -19.34 3.57 7.05
N TYR A 372 -18.69 4.42 6.23
CA TYR A 372 -17.66 5.35 6.71
C TYR A 372 -18.26 6.55 7.45
N VAL A 373 -17.91 6.69 8.73
CA VAL A 373 -18.22 7.88 9.55
C VAL A 373 -17.05 8.86 9.59
N ILE A 374 -17.31 10.14 9.85
CA ILE A 374 -16.28 11.18 10.01
C ILE A 374 -15.25 10.75 11.06
N ARG A 375 -13.95 10.85 10.70
CA ARG A 375 -12.79 10.35 11.45
C ARG A 375 -12.82 8.84 11.80
N GLY A 376 -13.66 8.08 11.11
CA GLY A 376 -13.67 6.61 11.17
C GLY A 376 -12.41 6.00 10.54
N LEU A 377 -12.21 4.69 10.74
CA LEU A 377 -11.06 3.97 10.22
C LEU A 377 -11.01 4.01 8.68
N ASN A 378 -10.11 4.81 8.12
CA ASN A 378 -9.89 4.91 6.68
C ASN A 378 -8.91 3.81 6.24
N ARG A 379 -9.43 2.63 5.91
CA ARG A 379 -8.63 1.45 5.54
C ARG A 379 -7.79 1.65 4.28
N ALA A 380 -8.16 2.62 3.43
CA ALA A 380 -7.38 2.95 2.24
C ALA A 380 -5.98 3.50 2.55
N VAL A 381 -5.73 3.99 3.78
CA VAL A 381 -4.43 4.56 4.21
C VAL A 381 -3.99 4.17 5.63
N GLN A 382 -4.90 3.83 6.55
CA GLN A 382 -4.58 3.57 7.97
C GLN A 382 -4.44 2.09 8.33
N GLN A 383 -4.94 1.17 7.50
CA GLN A 383 -4.91 -0.26 7.80
C GLN A 383 -4.26 -1.03 6.65
N PRO A 384 -2.94 -1.25 6.68
CA PRO A 384 -2.25 -2.15 5.76
C PRO A 384 -2.82 -3.58 5.85
N ARG A 385 -2.90 -4.25 4.69
CA ARG A 385 -3.50 -5.58 4.50
C ARG A 385 -2.59 -6.47 3.66
N GLN A 386 -2.79 -7.78 3.70
CA GLN A 386 -1.87 -8.73 3.05
C GLN A 386 -2.23 -8.85 1.55
N PRO A 387 -1.36 -8.41 0.61
CA PRO A 387 -1.70 -8.22 -0.80
C PRO A 387 -1.90 -9.53 -1.59
N GLY A 388 -1.39 -10.65 -1.06
CA GLY A 388 -1.43 -11.94 -1.74
C GLY A 388 -0.78 -11.87 -3.14
N SER A 389 -1.34 -12.61 -4.09
CA SER A 389 -0.88 -12.62 -5.49
C SER A 389 -0.92 -11.27 -6.23
N SER A 390 -1.50 -10.20 -5.67
CA SER A 390 -1.40 -8.85 -6.26
C SER A 390 0.00 -8.22 -6.09
N PHE A 391 0.86 -8.80 -5.25
CA PHE A 391 2.24 -8.34 -5.07
C PHE A 391 3.21 -8.86 -6.15
N LYS A 392 2.90 -10.00 -6.79
CA LYS A 392 3.77 -10.66 -7.79
C LYS A 392 4.27 -9.74 -8.91
N PRO A 393 3.44 -8.87 -9.52
CA PRO A 393 3.89 -7.95 -10.56
C PRO A 393 5.04 -7.04 -10.12
N ILE A 394 4.97 -6.48 -8.91
CA ILE A 394 5.93 -5.48 -8.42
C ILE A 394 7.15 -6.09 -7.71
N VAL A 395 7.08 -7.32 -7.20
CA VAL A 395 8.21 -7.94 -6.48
C VAL A 395 8.99 -8.98 -7.28
N ALA A 396 8.36 -9.65 -8.26
CA ALA A 396 8.99 -10.73 -9.03
C ALA A 396 9.05 -10.45 -10.53
N TYR A 397 7.91 -10.18 -11.18
CA TYR A 397 7.86 -10.12 -12.64
C TYR A 397 8.47 -8.83 -13.24
N ALA A 398 8.09 -7.65 -12.75
CA ALA A 398 8.68 -6.39 -13.20
C ALA A 398 10.20 -6.29 -12.92
N PRO A 399 10.72 -6.58 -11.71
CA PRO A 399 12.17 -6.57 -11.48
C PRO A 399 12.92 -7.62 -12.28
N ALA A 400 12.30 -8.75 -12.65
CA ALA A 400 12.92 -9.72 -13.57
C ALA A 400 13.07 -9.15 -14.99
N ILE A 401 12.02 -8.54 -15.55
CA ILE A 401 12.07 -7.89 -16.87
C ILE A 401 13.07 -6.72 -16.87
N GLU A 402 13.15 -5.97 -15.77
CA GLU A 402 14.09 -4.85 -15.61
C GLU A 402 15.55 -5.31 -15.61
N THR A 403 15.87 -6.58 -15.29
CA THR A 403 17.22 -7.13 -15.50
C THR A 403 17.63 -7.24 -16.97
N GLY A 404 16.69 -7.10 -17.90
CA GLY A 404 16.88 -7.32 -19.33
C GLY A 404 16.95 -8.79 -19.76
N LYS A 405 17.07 -9.74 -18.81
CA LYS A 405 17.16 -11.18 -19.10
C LYS A 405 15.80 -11.85 -19.38
N TYR A 406 14.70 -11.24 -18.95
CA TYR A 406 13.37 -11.82 -19.00
C TYR A 406 12.41 -10.98 -19.84
N ASN A 407 11.45 -11.66 -20.48
CA ASN A 407 10.34 -11.07 -21.20
C ASN A 407 9.03 -11.86 -20.91
N PRO A 408 7.85 -11.33 -21.26
CA PRO A 408 6.55 -11.98 -21.10
C PRO A 408 6.41 -13.43 -21.57
N TYR A 409 7.27 -13.93 -22.45
CA TYR A 409 7.23 -15.31 -22.94
C TYR A 409 8.41 -16.17 -22.47
N SER A 410 9.33 -15.64 -21.66
CA SER A 410 10.35 -16.44 -20.98
C SER A 410 9.71 -17.57 -20.20
N MET A 411 10.22 -18.80 -20.39
CA MET A 411 9.76 -19.98 -19.66
C MET A 411 10.29 -19.95 -18.22
N LEU A 412 9.39 -20.23 -17.27
CA LEU A 412 9.62 -20.25 -15.83
C LEU A 412 9.27 -21.64 -15.28
N GLN A 413 10.02 -22.10 -14.27
CA GLN A 413 9.78 -23.41 -13.66
C GLN A 413 8.49 -23.41 -12.82
N ASP A 414 7.66 -24.42 -13.00
CA ASP A 414 6.40 -24.68 -12.28
C ASP A 414 6.44 -26.05 -11.61
N GLU A 415 7.25 -26.15 -10.54
CA GLU A 415 7.56 -27.39 -9.81
C GLU A 415 7.37 -27.23 -8.30
N GLN A 416 7.13 -28.33 -7.57
CA GLN A 416 7.01 -28.30 -6.11
C GLN A 416 8.38 -28.29 -5.42
N VAL A 417 8.97 -27.10 -5.30
CA VAL A 417 10.26 -26.90 -4.61
C VAL A 417 10.04 -26.60 -3.12
N THR A 418 10.81 -27.26 -2.26
CA THR A 418 10.98 -26.85 -0.85
C THR A 418 12.29 -26.11 -0.70
N TYR A 419 12.23 -24.89 -0.19
CA TYR A 419 13.35 -23.98 -0.03
C TYR A 419 13.95 -24.05 1.39
N GLU A 420 15.06 -23.35 1.60
CA GLU A 420 15.70 -23.18 2.90
C GLU A 420 14.71 -22.70 3.98
N GLY A 421 14.91 -23.15 5.22
CA GLY A 421 13.95 -22.95 6.32
C GLY A 421 12.67 -23.80 6.21
N GLY A 422 12.55 -24.68 5.21
CA GLY A 422 11.39 -25.56 5.03
C GLY A 422 10.20 -24.91 4.32
N TYR A 423 10.38 -23.74 3.71
CA TYR A 423 9.33 -23.05 2.97
C TYR A 423 8.96 -23.85 1.71
N SER A 424 7.77 -24.44 1.68
CA SER A 424 7.27 -25.30 0.59
C SER A 424 5.96 -24.73 0.01
N PRO A 425 6.05 -23.66 -0.82
CA PRO A 425 4.86 -23.03 -1.41
C PRO A 425 4.18 -23.97 -2.39
N ARG A 426 2.85 -23.90 -2.45
CA ARG A 426 2.02 -24.72 -3.35
C ARG A 426 1.22 -23.87 -4.32
N ASN A 427 0.96 -24.39 -5.50
CA ASN A 427 -0.03 -23.81 -6.42
C ASN A 427 -1.45 -24.02 -5.86
N TYR A 428 -2.35 -23.06 -6.08
CA TYR A 428 -3.71 -23.08 -5.55
C TYR A 428 -4.55 -24.26 -6.08
N ASP A 429 -4.28 -24.69 -7.31
CA ASP A 429 -4.88 -25.86 -7.95
C ASP A 429 -4.14 -27.18 -7.64
N GLY A 430 -3.00 -27.12 -6.96
CA GLY A 430 -2.11 -28.28 -6.72
C GLY A 430 -1.40 -28.82 -7.96
N VAL A 431 -1.54 -28.17 -9.12
CA VAL A 431 -0.98 -28.65 -10.40
C VAL A 431 0.38 -28.02 -10.65
N TYR A 432 1.35 -28.83 -11.07
CA TYR A 432 2.70 -28.42 -11.46
C TYR A 432 2.93 -28.86 -12.91
N ARG A 433 3.44 -27.94 -13.74
CA ARG A 433 3.50 -28.08 -15.21
C ARG A 433 4.91 -28.31 -15.75
N GLY A 434 5.92 -28.35 -14.87
CA GLY A 434 7.33 -28.34 -15.26
C GLY A 434 7.75 -26.95 -15.70
N GLN A 435 7.26 -26.47 -16.85
CA GLN A 435 7.50 -25.10 -17.32
C GLN A 435 6.26 -24.40 -17.85
N VAL A 436 6.20 -23.08 -17.64
CA VAL A 436 5.15 -22.18 -18.14
C VAL A 436 5.76 -20.87 -18.63
N SER A 437 5.16 -20.21 -19.61
CA SER A 437 5.55 -18.85 -19.98
C SER A 437 5.21 -17.86 -18.86
N MET A 438 5.98 -16.78 -18.72
CA MET A 438 5.66 -15.70 -17.78
C MET A 438 4.23 -15.15 -17.99
N PHE A 439 3.73 -15.13 -19.23
CA PHE A 439 2.37 -14.75 -19.58
C PHE A 439 1.31 -15.64 -18.91
N GLU A 440 1.36 -16.96 -19.08
CA GLU A 440 0.41 -17.84 -18.40
C GLU A 440 0.65 -17.86 -16.87
N ALA A 441 1.89 -17.73 -16.39
CA ALA A 441 2.19 -17.60 -14.96
C ALA A 441 1.52 -16.38 -14.30
N VAL A 442 1.53 -15.22 -14.98
CA VAL A 442 0.85 -13.99 -14.51
C VAL A 442 -0.67 -14.12 -14.66
N LYS A 443 -1.15 -14.53 -15.84
CA LYS A 443 -2.58 -14.69 -16.19
C LYS A 443 -3.31 -15.63 -15.25
N LYS A 444 -2.76 -16.84 -15.05
CA LYS A 444 -3.26 -17.87 -14.12
C LYS A 444 -2.86 -17.62 -12.67
N SER A 445 -1.98 -16.66 -12.41
CA SER A 445 -1.53 -16.28 -11.06
C SER A 445 -0.79 -17.41 -10.31
N ILE A 446 -0.05 -18.25 -11.02
CA ILE A 446 0.62 -19.46 -10.51
C ILE A 446 1.65 -19.09 -9.41
N ASN A 447 1.84 -19.93 -8.40
CA ASN A 447 2.65 -19.63 -7.21
C ASN A 447 4.12 -20.02 -7.39
N ALA A 448 4.41 -21.26 -7.78
CA ALA A 448 5.79 -21.75 -7.90
C ALA A 448 6.67 -20.91 -8.84
N PRO A 449 6.23 -20.50 -10.04
CA PRO A 449 7.03 -19.66 -10.95
C PRO A 449 7.40 -18.29 -10.37
N ALA A 450 6.50 -17.69 -9.57
CA ALA A 450 6.76 -16.39 -8.95
C ALA A 450 7.82 -16.48 -7.83
N VAL A 451 7.81 -17.57 -7.05
CA VAL A 451 8.81 -17.82 -6.00
C VAL A 451 10.16 -18.20 -6.61
N ALA A 452 10.15 -19.11 -7.60
CA ALA A 452 11.35 -19.53 -8.32
C ALA A 452 12.04 -18.34 -9.00
N LEU A 453 11.28 -17.49 -9.70
CA LEU A 453 11.80 -16.28 -10.34
C LEU A 453 12.36 -15.28 -9.33
N LEU A 454 11.71 -15.08 -8.18
CA LEU A 454 12.24 -14.20 -7.12
C LEU A 454 13.55 -14.73 -6.53
N LYS A 455 13.68 -16.05 -6.35
CA LYS A 455 14.95 -16.68 -5.95
C LYS A 455 16.04 -16.41 -6.99
N GLU A 456 15.74 -16.66 -8.25
CA GLU A 456 16.68 -16.57 -9.38
C GLU A 456 17.19 -15.14 -9.64
N ILE A 457 16.33 -14.13 -9.57
CA ILE A 457 16.78 -12.73 -9.69
C ILE A 457 17.47 -12.22 -8.42
N GLY A 458 17.21 -12.87 -7.28
CA GLY A 458 17.65 -12.53 -5.94
C GLY A 458 16.63 -11.64 -5.20
N VAL A 459 16.18 -12.09 -4.02
CA VAL A 459 15.14 -11.43 -3.21
C VAL A 459 15.40 -9.94 -3.00
N SER A 460 16.66 -9.57 -2.75
CA SER A 460 17.13 -8.18 -2.57
C SER A 460 16.75 -7.26 -3.75
N LYS A 461 16.76 -7.75 -5.00
CA LYS A 461 16.32 -6.94 -6.16
C LYS A 461 14.81 -6.69 -6.14
N GLY A 462 14.03 -7.71 -5.80
CA GLY A 462 12.59 -7.59 -5.65
C GLY A 462 12.21 -6.60 -4.55
N THR A 463 12.85 -6.70 -3.38
CA THR A 463 12.63 -5.75 -2.28
C THR A 463 13.13 -4.34 -2.60
N GLN A 464 14.25 -4.18 -3.31
CA GLN A 464 14.73 -2.87 -3.76
C GLN A 464 13.78 -2.22 -4.79
N PHE A 465 13.21 -2.99 -5.71
CA PHE A 465 12.22 -2.51 -6.69
C PHE A 465 10.92 -2.05 -6.00
N VAL A 466 10.42 -2.82 -5.03
CA VAL A 466 9.26 -2.46 -4.20
C VAL A 466 9.51 -1.19 -3.38
N ASN A 467 10.69 -1.05 -2.74
CA ASN A 467 11.06 0.19 -2.05
C ASN A 467 11.15 1.38 -3.02
N ASN A 468 11.62 1.17 -4.25
CA ASN A 468 11.66 2.20 -5.29
C ASN A 468 10.27 2.72 -5.69
N LEU A 469 9.23 1.87 -5.62
CA LEU A 469 7.82 2.19 -5.84
C LEU A 469 7.14 2.93 -4.66
N GLY A 470 7.89 3.20 -3.58
CA GLY A 470 7.40 3.92 -2.40
C GLY A 470 6.76 3.04 -1.31
N ILE A 471 6.84 1.71 -1.45
CA ILE A 471 6.39 0.76 -0.42
C ILE A 471 7.59 0.40 0.46
N GLN A 472 7.63 0.96 1.68
CA GLN A 472 8.67 0.62 2.66
C GLN A 472 8.40 -0.77 3.26
N LEU A 473 9.41 -1.65 3.21
CA LEU A 473 9.34 -3.02 3.70
C LEU A 473 10.00 -3.18 5.08
N ASP A 474 9.54 -4.15 5.88
CA ASP A 474 10.27 -4.57 7.08
C ASP A 474 11.53 -5.35 6.67
N LYS A 475 12.58 -5.34 7.50
CA LYS A 475 13.78 -6.16 7.28
C LYS A 475 13.47 -7.67 7.22
N LYS A 476 12.41 -8.11 7.90
CA LYS A 476 11.89 -9.48 7.86
C LYS A 476 11.29 -9.86 6.50
N ASP A 477 10.84 -8.89 5.71
CA ASP A 477 10.17 -9.13 4.42
C ASP A 477 11.16 -9.55 3.32
N ASN A 478 12.47 -9.48 3.58
CA ASN A 478 13.53 -9.96 2.70
C ASN A 478 13.65 -11.51 2.74
N ASN A 479 12.55 -12.20 2.43
CA ASN A 479 12.45 -13.66 2.35
C ASN A 479 11.52 -14.08 1.19
N LEU A 480 11.50 -15.36 0.80
CA LEU A 480 10.77 -15.82 -0.39
C LEU A 480 9.23 -15.74 -0.30
N ALA A 481 8.63 -15.63 0.89
CA ALA A 481 7.18 -15.50 1.04
C ALA A 481 6.61 -14.18 0.48
N ILE A 482 7.46 -13.15 0.34
CA ILE A 482 7.08 -11.87 -0.27
C ILE A 482 6.60 -12.04 -1.72
N ALA A 483 7.11 -13.05 -2.46
CA ALA A 483 6.64 -13.38 -3.81
C ALA A 483 5.14 -13.72 -3.86
N LEU A 484 4.57 -14.23 -2.77
CA LEU A 484 3.14 -14.53 -2.66
C LEU A 484 2.37 -13.46 -1.86
N GLY A 485 3.00 -12.31 -1.57
CA GLY A 485 2.42 -11.21 -0.81
C GLY A 485 2.40 -11.44 0.70
N GLY A 486 3.24 -12.34 1.24
CA GLY A 486 3.46 -12.47 2.67
C GLY A 486 4.39 -11.37 3.18
N LEU A 487 3.84 -10.43 3.95
CA LEU A 487 4.53 -9.26 4.50
C LEU A 487 4.37 -9.21 6.03
N THR A 488 5.31 -8.55 6.72
CA THR A 488 5.22 -8.31 8.17
C THR A 488 4.08 -7.34 8.48
N ASN A 489 4.01 -6.24 7.73
CA ASN A 489 3.02 -5.17 7.97
C ASN A 489 1.86 -5.19 6.97
N GLY A 490 2.06 -5.68 5.74
CA GLY A 490 1.09 -5.53 4.65
C GLY A 490 1.20 -4.18 3.92
N VAL A 491 0.22 -3.86 3.08
CA VAL A 491 0.14 -2.63 2.27
C VAL A 491 -1.29 -2.09 2.18
N THR A 492 -1.45 -0.79 1.92
CA THR A 492 -2.75 -0.12 1.76
C THR A 492 -3.20 -0.03 0.30
N THR A 493 -4.48 0.27 0.04
CA THR A 493 -4.94 0.49 -1.35
C THR A 493 -4.31 1.73 -1.98
N LEU A 494 -4.00 2.78 -1.21
CA LEU A 494 -3.26 3.94 -1.72
C LEU A 494 -1.85 3.54 -2.21
N GLN A 495 -1.12 2.76 -1.41
CA GLN A 495 0.20 2.25 -1.76
C GLN A 495 0.17 1.36 -3.02
N MET A 496 -0.79 0.43 -3.10
CA MET A 496 -0.91 -0.46 -4.25
C MET A 496 -1.34 0.27 -5.53
N ALA A 497 -2.25 1.25 -5.43
CA ALA A 497 -2.64 2.08 -6.58
C ALA A 497 -1.44 2.92 -7.08
N GLN A 498 -0.64 3.50 -6.18
CA GLN A 498 0.55 4.26 -6.57
C GLN A 498 1.61 3.36 -7.21
N ALA A 499 1.85 2.16 -6.67
CA ALA A 499 2.81 1.22 -7.23
C ALA A 499 2.42 0.72 -8.63
N TYR A 500 1.11 0.57 -8.91
CA TYR A 500 0.63 0.15 -10.23
C TYR A 500 0.52 1.28 -11.25
N SER A 501 0.34 2.54 -10.84
CA SER A 501 0.24 3.66 -11.79
C SER A 501 1.55 3.89 -12.55
N ALA A 502 2.69 3.49 -11.99
CA ALA A 502 3.97 3.47 -12.69
C ALA A 502 3.96 2.54 -13.94
N PHE A 503 3.20 1.44 -13.95
CA PHE A 503 3.05 0.61 -15.16
C PHE A 503 2.22 1.32 -16.24
N ALA A 504 1.16 2.03 -15.83
CA ALA A 504 0.31 2.80 -16.74
C ALA A 504 1.02 4.05 -17.30
N ASN A 505 1.95 4.62 -16.53
CA ASN A 505 2.67 5.87 -16.81
C ASN A 505 4.12 5.63 -17.28
N ASN A 506 4.33 4.65 -18.16
CA ASN A 506 5.63 4.37 -18.83
C ASN A 506 6.85 4.21 -17.90
N GLY A 507 6.63 3.73 -16.67
CA GLY A 507 7.65 3.50 -15.67
C GLY A 507 7.95 4.68 -14.74
N SER A 508 7.20 5.80 -14.83
CA SER A 508 7.33 6.92 -13.89
C SER A 508 6.26 6.88 -12.78
N LEU A 509 6.73 6.85 -11.54
CA LEU A 509 5.93 6.93 -10.32
C LEU A 509 5.62 8.39 -9.99
N ASN A 510 4.34 8.75 -9.98
CA ASN A 510 3.86 10.03 -9.46
C ASN A 510 3.42 9.88 -7.99
N GLN A 511 3.81 10.82 -7.13
CA GLN A 511 3.38 10.82 -5.72
C GLN A 511 1.89 11.13 -5.57
N ALA A 512 1.18 10.30 -4.81
CA ALA A 512 -0.24 10.50 -4.54
C ALA A 512 -0.51 11.77 -3.71
N HIS A 513 -1.55 12.52 -4.10
CA HIS A 513 -1.98 13.76 -3.43
C HIS A 513 -3.48 14.02 -3.64
N ALA A 514 -4.19 14.47 -2.60
CA ALA A 514 -5.54 15.01 -2.71
C ALA A 514 -5.51 16.53 -2.81
N ILE A 515 -4.68 17.20 -2.00
CA ILE A 515 -4.50 18.66 -2.04
C ILE A 515 -3.62 19.06 -3.22
N VAL A 516 -4.13 19.98 -4.05
CA VAL A 516 -3.39 20.67 -5.12
C VAL A 516 -2.87 22.03 -4.61
N LYS A 517 -3.73 22.82 -3.95
CA LYS A 517 -3.41 24.17 -3.45
C LYS A 517 -4.28 24.53 -2.23
N ILE A 518 -3.74 25.30 -1.30
CA ILE A 518 -4.47 25.95 -0.20
C ILE A 518 -4.14 27.44 -0.21
N GLU A 519 -5.17 28.27 -0.26
CA GLU A 519 -5.12 29.73 -0.12
C GLU A 519 -5.91 30.18 1.10
N ASP A 520 -5.58 31.33 1.67
CA ASP A 520 -6.38 31.97 2.73
C ASP A 520 -7.43 32.96 2.19
N THR A 521 -8.12 33.64 3.11
CA THR A 521 -9.11 34.68 2.83
C THR A 521 -8.56 35.78 1.92
N ASP A 522 -7.30 36.15 2.14
CA ASP A 522 -6.59 37.23 1.44
C ASP A 522 -6.01 36.76 0.09
N GLY A 523 -6.14 35.47 -0.23
CA GLY A 523 -5.64 34.84 -1.45
C GLY A 523 -4.15 34.45 -1.38
N ALA A 524 -3.51 34.53 -0.22
CA ALA A 524 -2.12 34.12 -0.05
C ALA A 524 -2.02 32.59 0.05
N VAL A 525 -1.16 32.01 -0.78
CA VAL A 525 -0.94 30.56 -0.87
C VAL A 525 -0.25 30.05 0.39
N LYS A 526 -0.97 29.26 1.21
CA LYS A 526 -0.40 28.54 2.36
C LYS A 526 0.31 27.26 1.93
N ALA A 527 -0.22 26.55 0.93
CA ALA A 527 0.34 25.31 0.42
C ALA A 527 0.09 25.12 -1.08
N THR A 528 1.02 24.48 -1.78
CA THR A 528 0.85 23.97 -3.15
C THR A 528 1.56 22.63 -3.26
N PHE A 529 0.95 21.68 -3.96
CA PHE A 529 1.61 20.41 -4.27
C PHE A 529 2.76 20.64 -5.26
N LYS A 530 3.99 20.55 -4.75
CA LYS A 530 5.21 20.52 -5.56
C LYS A 530 5.40 19.08 -6.05
N GLY A 531 4.81 18.79 -7.22
CA GLY A 531 4.73 17.43 -7.74
C GLY A 531 6.07 16.71 -7.83
N SER A 532 6.11 15.47 -7.34
CA SER A 532 7.27 14.59 -7.50
C SER A 532 6.92 13.43 -8.44
N SER A 533 7.73 13.29 -9.48
CA SER A 533 7.65 12.25 -10.50
C SER A 533 9.02 11.59 -10.61
N LYS A 534 9.09 10.27 -10.54
CA LYS A 534 10.34 9.51 -10.48
C LYS A 534 10.28 8.31 -11.42
N GLN A 535 11.20 8.21 -12.37
CA GLN A 535 11.38 6.97 -13.12
C GLN A 535 11.84 5.85 -12.17
N VAL A 536 11.06 4.78 -12.10
CA VAL A 536 11.27 3.63 -11.17
C VAL A 536 11.52 2.32 -11.91
N MET A 537 11.23 2.26 -13.21
CA MET A 537 11.53 1.16 -14.12
C MET A 537 11.62 1.67 -15.56
N SER A 538 12.14 0.88 -16.48
CA SER A 538 12.18 1.22 -17.91
C SER A 538 10.79 1.24 -18.57
N THR A 539 10.66 2.02 -19.65
CA THR A 539 9.53 2.03 -20.60
C THR A 539 9.14 0.62 -21.04
N LYS A 540 10.16 -0.17 -21.42
CA LYS A 540 10.06 -1.60 -21.76
C LYS A 540 9.40 -2.44 -20.66
N THR A 541 9.85 -2.31 -19.41
CA THR A 541 9.26 -3.05 -18.29
C THR A 541 7.82 -2.65 -18.04
N ALA A 542 7.49 -1.36 -18.07
CA ALA A 542 6.11 -0.88 -17.92
C ALA A 542 5.19 -1.38 -19.05
N TRP A 543 5.66 -1.38 -20.30
CA TRP A 543 4.92 -1.92 -21.45
C TRP A 543 4.72 -3.43 -21.35
N TYR A 544 5.78 -4.20 -21.10
CA TYR A 544 5.72 -5.67 -20.99
C TYR A 544 4.85 -6.11 -19.80
N MET A 545 4.92 -5.40 -18.67
CA MET A 545 4.01 -5.63 -17.55
C MET A 545 2.56 -5.29 -17.90
N THR A 546 2.30 -4.25 -18.69
CA THR A 546 0.95 -3.95 -19.17
C THR A 546 0.41 -5.07 -20.07
N GLN A 547 1.21 -5.61 -21.00
CA GLN A 547 0.79 -6.76 -21.82
C GLN A 547 0.48 -8.00 -20.96
N LEU A 548 1.34 -8.33 -19.99
CA LEU A 548 1.10 -9.42 -19.02
C LEU A 548 -0.19 -9.21 -18.21
N LEU A 549 -0.46 -7.98 -17.78
CA LEU A 549 -1.60 -7.62 -16.94
C LEU A 549 -2.90 -7.43 -17.73
N GLN A 550 -2.86 -7.18 -19.04
CA GLN A 550 -4.02 -7.33 -19.93
C GLN A 550 -4.39 -8.81 -20.09
N GLY A 551 -3.40 -9.71 -20.19
CA GLY A 551 -3.62 -11.16 -20.26
C GLY A 551 -4.43 -11.74 -19.08
N VAL A 552 -4.34 -11.12 -17.90
CA VAL A 552 -5.14 -11.47 -16.70
C VAL A 552 -6.64 -11.16 -16.87
N ILE A 553 -6.99 -10.18 -17.70
CA ILE A 553 -8.36 -9.69 -17.92
C ILE A 553 -9.04 -10.44 -19.06
N GLU A 554 -8.29 -11.06 -19.97
CA GLU A 554 -8.83 -11.89 -21.05
C GLU A 554 -9.37 -13.25 -20.58
N PRO A 555 -10.17 -13.96 -21.42
CA PRO A 555 -10.74 -15.26 -21.07
C PRO A 555 -9.75 -16.27 -20.51
N GLY A 556 -10.14 -16.92 -19.42
CA GLY A 556 -9.32 -17.87 -18.69
C GLY A 556 -8.20 -17.23 -17.84
N GLY A 557 -8.11 -15.90 -17.79
CA GLY A 557 -7.31 -15.16 -16.81
C GLY A 557 -8.00 -15.03 -15.46
N THR A 558 -7.23 -14.70 -14.42
CA THR A 558 -7.75 -14.61 -13.05
C THR A 558 -8.53 -13.32 -12.73
N GLY A 559 -8.57 -12.35 -13.64
CA GLY A 559 -9.20 -11.04 -13.45
C GLY A 559 -10.32 -10.69 -14.45
N THR A 560 -10.82 -11.65 -15.23
CA THR A 560 -11.81 -11.41 -16.32
C THR A 560 -13.07 -10.64 -15.88
N ALA A 561 -13.46 -10.73 -14.60
CA ALA A 561 -14.58 -9.97 -14.05
C ALA A 561 -14.40 -8.43 -14.09
N ALA A 562 -13.15 -7.93 -14.19
CA ALA A 562 -12.85 -6.51 -14.35
C ALA A 562 -13.03 -5.99 -15.80
N LYS A 563 -13.34 -6.85 -16.78
CA LYS A 563 -13.44 -6.45 -18.20
C LYS A 563 -14.67 -5.61 -18.49
N PHE A 564 -14.47 -4.40 -19.05
CA PHE A 564 -15.51 -3.53 -19.59
C PHE A 564 -15.07 -2.92 -20.94
N GLU A 565 -15.81 -1.94 -21.46
CA GLU A 565 -15.66 -1.34 -22.80
C GLU A 565 -14.43 -0.41 -22.95
N ARG A 566 -13.35 -0.67 -22.22
CA ARG A 566 -12.08 0.07 -22.28
C ARG A 566 -10.91 -0.90 -22.08
N PRO A 567 -9.72 -0.64 -22.65
CA PRO A 567 -8.53 -1.40 -22.29
C PRO A 567 -8.26 -1.33 -20.79
N VAL A 568 -8.24 -2.48 -20.15
CA VAL A 568 -7.92 -2.67 -18.72
C VAL A 568 -6.75 -3.64 -18.62
N ALA A 569 -5.79 -3.30 -17.76
CA ALA A 569 -4.77 -4.21 -17.26
C ALA A 569 -4.94 -4.33 -15.75
N GLY A 570 -4.66 -5.48 -15.14
CA GLY A 570 -4.71 -5.60 -13.68
C GLY A 570 -4.41 -6.98 -13.12
N LYS A 571 -4.38 -7.07 -11.78
CA LYS A 571 -4.05 -8.29 -11.06
C LYS A 571 -4.95 -8.50 -9.83
N THR A 572 -5.47 -9.71 -9.73
CA THR A 572 -6.10 -10.24 -8.52
C THR A 572 -5.10 -10.64 -7.45
N GLY A 573 -5.45 -10.43 -6.19
CA GLY A 573 -4.81 -11.02 -5.03
C GLY A 573 -5.83 -11.74 -4.13
N SER A 574 -5.38 -12.79 -3.48
CA SER A 574 -6.06 -13.47 -2.39
C SER A 574 -5.02 -13.87 -1.36
N THR A 575 -5.36 -13.82 -0.08
CA THR A 575 -4.58 -14.45 0.99
C THR A 575 -5.49 -15.40 1.76
N GLN A 576 -5.12 -16.67 1.83
CA GLN A 576 -5.90 -17.73 2.50
C GLN A 576 -5.82 -17.63 4.04
N LEU A 577 -6.72 -18.35 4.73
CA LEU A 577 -6.64 -18.54 6.18
C LEU A 577 -5.61 -19.62 6.58
N ASP A 578 -5.03 -19.41 7.75
CA ASP A 578 -4.23 -20.35 8.55
C ASP A 578 -5.07 -21.04 9.66
N ILE A 579 -6.39 -20.79 9.68
CA ILE A 579 -7.32 -21.35 10.66
C ILE A 579 -7.73 -22.78 10.26
N LYS A 580 -7.44 -23.74 11.14
CA LYS A 580 -7.72 -25.18 10.94
C LYS A 580 -9.20 -25.44 10.59
N GLY A 581 -9.45 -26.12 9.48
CA GLY A 581 -10.78 -26.42 8.94
C GLY A 581 -11.40 -25.31 8.06
N LEU A 582 -10.75 -24.16 7.93
CA LEU A 582 -11.18 -23.02 7.12
C LEU A 582 -10.14 -22.59 6.07
N GLU A 583 -9.10 -23.40 5.82
CA GLU A 583 -7.95 -23.13 4.94
C GLU A 583 -8.35 -22.87 3.47
N LYS A 584 -9.54 -23.33 3.07
CA LYS A 584 -10.17 -23.09 1.77
C LYS A 584 -10.77 -21.69 1.60
N TYR A 585 -10.84 -20.90 2.67
CA TYR A 585 -11.40 -19.55 2.68
C TYR A 585 -10.30 -18.48 2.73
N ASN A 586 -10.68 -17.23 2.43
CA ASN A 586 -9.76 -16.10 2.33
C ASN A 586 -9.85 -15.19 3.57
N ARG A 587 -8.74 -14.52 3.89
CA ARG A 587 -8.69 -13.37 4.81
C ARG A 587 -8.89 -12.06 4.05
N ASP A 588 -8.10 -11.90 3.00
CA ASP A 588 -7.97 -10.67 2.20
C ASP A 588 -8.23 -11.02 0.73
N LEU A 589 -9.04 -10.21 0.06
CA LEU A 589 -9.18 -10.20 -1.40
C LEU A 589 -8.75 -8.86 -1.96
N TRP A 590 -8.14 -8.89 -3.14
CA TRP A 590 -7.63 -7.71 -3.83
C TRP A 590 -7.92 -7.76 -5.34
N PHE A 591 -8.12 -6.58 -5.91
CA PHE A 591 -7.88 -6.33 -7.33
C PHE A 591 -7.18 -4.97 -7.48
N VAL A 592 -6.08 -4.94 -8.22
CA VAL A 592 -5.36 -3.71 -8.55
C VAL A 592 -5.22 -3.65 -10.06
N GLY A 593 -5.76 -2.60 -10.69
CA GLY A 593 -5.80 -2.49 -12.14
C GLY A 593 -5.91 -1.07 -12.61
N TYR A 594 -5.79 -0.88 -13.92
CA TYR A 594 -5.67 0.43 -14.53
C TYR A 594 -6.17 0.43 -15.97
N THR A 595 -6.60 1.60 -16.40
CA THR A 595 -6.74 2.01 -17.81
C THR A 595 -5.57 2.97 -18.11
N PRO A 596 -5.40 3.48 -19.35
CA PRO A 596 -4.33 4.45 -19.61
C PRO A 596 -4.51 5.75 -18.80
N GLU A 597 -5.74 6.13 -18.47
CA GLU A 597 -6.04 7.37 -17.75
C GLU A 597 -5.88 7.22 -16.22
N TRP A 598 -6.43 6.15 -15.64
CA TRP A 598 -6.58 5.99 -14.20
C TRP A 598 -6.16 4.60 -13.69
N THR A 599 -5.54 4.56 -12.50
CA THR A 599 -5.23 3.34 -11.75
C THR A 599 -6.09 3.26 -10.51
N ALA A 600 -6.59 2.07 -10.15
CA ALA A 600 -7.32 1.85 -8.93
C ALA A 600 -6.98 0.52 -8.23
N ALA A 601 -6.98 0.56 -6.89
CA ALA A 601 -6.81 -0.61 -6.03
C ALA A 601 -8.05 -0.80 -5.18
N VAL A 602 -8.55 -2.05 -5.11
CA VAL A 602 -9.66 -2.50 -4.26
C VAL A 602 -9.14 -3.58 -3.32
N TRP A 603 -9.46 -3.45 -2.02
CA TRP A 603 -9.32 -4.52 -1.02
C TRP A 603 -10.70 -4.85 -0.43
N MET A 604 -10.94 -6.12 -0.09
CA MET A 604 -12.12 -6.58 0.66
C MET A 604 -11.71 -7.57 1.77
N GLY A 605 -12.33 -7.49 2.95
CA GLY A 605 -12.06 -8.39 4.08
C GLY A 605 -12.73 -7.97 5.40
N PHE A 606 -12.32 -8.55 6.53
CA PHE A 606 -12.82 -8.21 7.87
C PHE A 606 -11.77 -7.47 8.70
N ASP A 607 -12.16 -6.64 9.67
CA ASP A 607 -11.23 -5.88 10.51
C ASP A 607 -10.46 -6.77 11.48
N LYS A 608 -11.17 -7.69 12.14
CA LYS A 608 -10.60 -8.84 12.83
C LYS A 608 -11.05 -10.11 12.11
N THR A 609 -10.09 -10.92 11.67
CA THR A 609 -10.33 -12.22 11.03
C THR A 609 -10.30 -13.33 12.09
N ASP A 610 -11.31 -14.19 12.10
CA ASP A 610 -11.42 -15.34 13.00
C ASP A 610 -12.39 -16.40 12.42
N SER A 611 -12.73 -17.43 13.19
CA SER A 611 -13.61 -18.53 12.75
C SER A 611 -15.05 -18.13 12.43
N LYS A 612 -15.50 -16.93 12.82
CA LYS A 612 -16.79 -16.32 12.41
C LYS A 612 -16.61 -15.27 11.30
N HIS A 613 -15.38 -14.80 11.07
CA HIS A 613 -15.05 -13.62 10.28
C HIS A 613 -14.04 -13.93 9.19
N TYR A 614 -14.51 -14.54 8.12
CA TYR A 614 -13.70 -14.93 6.95
C TYR A 614 -14.41 -14.64 5.64
N VAL A 615 -13.63 -14.49 4.58
CA VAL A 615 -14.13 -14.21 3.24
C VAL A 615 -14.39 -15.52 2.48
N SER A 616 -15.66 -15.79 2.19
CA SER A 616 -16.11 -16.93 1.38
C SER A 616 -16.18 -16.62 -0.11
N MET A 617 -15.96 -15.36 -0.50
CA MET A 617 -15.89 -14.91 -1.89
C MET A 617 -14.53 -15.24 -2.55
N SER A 618 -14.47 -15.17 -3.88
CA SER A 618 -13.21 -15.23 -4.65
C SER A 618 -12.73 -13.83 -5.02
N SER A 619 -11.45 -13.69 -5.41
CA SER A 619 -10.86 -12.40 -5.82
C SER A 619 -11.56 -11.74 -7.02
N GLY A 620 -12.41 -12.47 -7.75
CA GLY A 620 -13.29 -11.91 -8.76
C GLY A 620 -14.24 -10.83 -8.21
N SER A 621 -14.64 -10.89 -6.92
CA SER A 621 -15.53 -9.88 -6.32
C SER A 621 -14.88 -8.49 -6.22
N ALA A 622 -13.58 -8.42 -5.90
CA ALA A 622 -12.85 -7.15 -5.91
C ALA A 622 -12.71 -6.59 -7.34
N ALA A 623 -12.58 -7.48 -8.34
CA ALA A 623 -12.56 -7.13 -9.76
C ALA A 623 -13.93 -6.62 -10.26
N VAL A 624 -15.05 -7.15 -9.74
CA VAL A 624 -16.40 -6.61 -9.99
C VAL A 624 -16.54 -5.21 -9.42
N ILE A 625 -16.13 -4.95 -8.16
CA ILE A 625 -16.18 -3.60 -7.57
C ILE A 625 -15.33 -2.61 -8.38
N PHE A 626 -14.12 -3.01 -8.80
CA PHE A 626 -13.28 -2.21 -9.70
C PHE A 626 -14.04 -1.83 -10.98
N LYS A 627 -14.65 -2.81 -11.68
CA LYS A 627 -15.43 -2.57 -12.89
C LYS A 627 -16.62 -1.65 -12.63
N GLU A 628 -17.43 -1.95 -11.63
CA GLU A 628 -18.66 -1.23 -11.30
C GLU A 628 -18.42 0.25 -10.99
N VAL A 629 -17.28 0.60 -10.41
CA VAL A 629 -16.88 2.01 -10.22
C VAL A 629 -16.24 2.57 -11.48
N MET A 630 -15.18 1.93 -12.01
CA MET A 630 -14.38 2.47 -13.11
C MET A 630 -15.17 2.65 -14.40
N GLN A 631 -16.07 1.73 -14.75
CA GLN A 631 -16.91 1.84 -15.95
C GLN A 631 -17.84 3.05 -15.88
N LYS A 632 -18.47 3.31 -14.72
CA LYS A 632 -19.37 4.46 -14.53
C LYS A 632 -18.62 5.78 -14.50
N SER A 633 -17.48 5.81 -13.81
CA SER A 633 -16.66 7.03 -13.63
C SER A 633 -15.88 7.43 -14.89
N LEU A 634 -15.53 6.47 -15.75
CA LEU A 634 -14.89 6.73 -17.05
C LEU A 634 -15.90 6.93 -18.20
N ALA A 635 -17.21 6.71 -17.99
CA ALA A 635 -18.21 6.75 -19.06
C ALA A 635 -18.29 8.08 -19.82
N LYS A 636 -18.02 9.21 -19.14
CA LYS A 636 -18.01 10.56 -19.73
C LYS A 636 -16.64 10.98 -20.30
N ARG A 637 -15.58 10.18 -20.11
CA ARG A 637 -14.20 10.51 -20.49
C ARG A 637 -13.83 9.83 -21.81
N PRO A 638 -13.11 10.50 -22.74
CA PRO A 638 -12.66 9.88 -23.99
C PRO A 638 -11.98 8.53 -23.77
N MET A 639 -12.26 7.56 -24.64
CA MET A 639 -11.63 6.23 -24.59
C MET A 639 -10.24 6.29 -25.22
N THR A 640 -9.19 6.06 -24.44
CA THR A 640 -7.83 5.92 -24.96
C THR A 640 -7.35 4.47 -24.91
N ALA A 641 -6.28 4.16 -25.65
CA ALA A 641 -5.64 2.85 -25.67
C ALA A 641 -4.26 2.89 -25.02
N PHE A 642 -3.76 1.74 -24.57
CA PHE A 642 -2.36 1.60 -24.18
C PHE A 642 -1.48 1.74 -25.43
N VAL A 643 -0.69 2.80 -25.49
CA VAL A 643 0.20 3.08 -26.64
C VAL A 643 1.56 2.44 -26.41
N LYS A 644 2.00 1.62 -27.36
CA LYS A 644 3.34 1.03 -27.37
C LYS A 644 4.40 2.14 -27.52
N PRO A 645 5.39 2.26 -26.59
CA PRO A 645 6.50 3.19 -26.78
C PRO A 645 7.38 2.78 -27.97
N GLN A 646 7.87 3.76 -28.74
CA GLN A 646 8.60 3.50 -30.01
C GLN A 646 9.93 2.77 -29.82
N ASP A 647 10.55 2.92 -28.65
CA ASP A 647 11.81 2.31 -28.23
C ASP A 647 11.67 0.84 -27.78
N VAL A 648 10.45 0.34 -27.63
CA VAL A 648 10.19 -1.00 -27.08
C VAL A 648 10.00 -2.03 -28.20
N PRO A 649 10.75 -3.15 -28.21
CA PRO A 649 10.58 -4.20 -29.22
C PRO A 649 9.17 -4.77 -29.30
N GLU A 650 8.77 -5.20 -30.50
CA GLU A 650 7.57 -6.03 -30.68
C GLU A 650 7.81 -7.41 -30.07
N LEU A 651 6.90 -7.88 -29.21
CA LEU A 651 6.90 -9.26 -28.73
C LEU A 651 5.86 -10.06 -29.52
N GLY A 652 6.18 -10.36 -30.78
CA GLY A 652 5.39 -11.29 -31.58
C GLY A 652 5.32 -12.63 -30.86
N ALA A 653 4.10 -13.11 -30.60
CA ALA A 653 3.87 -14.26 -29.73
C ALA A 653 4.68 -15.49 -30.16
N PRO A 654 5.24 -16.27 -29.20
CA PRO A 654 5.98 -17.48 -29.53
C PRO A 654 5.05 -18.45 -30.27
N PRO A 655 5.57 -19.19 -31.26
CA PRO A 655 4.77 -20.18 -31.96
C PRO A 655 4.24 -21.23 -30.98
N LYS A 656 3.09 -21.81 -31.34
CA LYS A 656 2.57 -23.01 -30.66
C LYS A 656 3.61 -24.13 -30.66
N SER A 657 3.49 -25.09 -29.76
CA SER A 657 4.23 -26.35 -29.89
C SER A 657 3.88 -27.06 -31.19
N VAL A 658 4.81 -27.89 -31.67
CA VAL A 658 4.53 -28.94 -32.65
C VAL A 658 4.03 -30.16 -31.86
N ASP A 659 2.74 -30.45 -31.95
CA ASP A 659 2.13 -31.52 -31.14
C ASP A 659 2.10 -32.89 -31.88
N ASP A 660 2.53 -32.91 -33.15
CA ASP A 660 2.38 -34.04 -34.08
C ASP A 660 3.68 -34.57 -34.69
N LEU A 661 4.84 -34.27 -34.09
CA LEU A 661 6.15 -34.75 -34.56
C LEU A 661 6.15 -36.28 -34.66
N LYS A 662 6.67 -36.81 -35.77
CA LYS A 662 6.84 -38.24 -36.06
C LYS A 662 8.27 -38.52 -36.54
N ALA A 663 8.76 -39.72 -36.23
CA ALA A 663 10.05 -40.23 -36.70
C ALA A 663 9.88 -41.65 -37.27
N GLU A 664 10.53 -41.94 -38.40
CA GLU A 664 10.52 -43.23 -39.09
C GLU A 664 11.93 -43.54 -39.63
N TYR A 665 12.43 -44.76 -39.45
CA TYR A 665 13.73 -45.15 -40.02
C TYR A 665 13.57 -45.70 -41.45
N ILE A 666 14.04 -44.93 -42.44
CA ILE A 666 13.99 -45.30 -43.85
C ILE A 666 15.24 -46.12 -44.21
N LYS A 667 15.13 -47.44 -44.10
CA LYS A 667 16.23 -48.41 -44.30
C LYS A 667 17.05 -48.14 -45.57
N ASP A 668 16.38 -47.99 -46.71
CA ASP A 668 17.03 -47.85 -48.03
C ASP A 668 17.80 -46.53 -48.19
N ARG A 669 17.51 -45.53 -47.35
CA ARG A 669 18.20 -44.23 -47.30
C ARG A 669 19.18 -44.12 -46.12
N LYS A 670 19.20 -45.12 -45.23
CA LYS A 670 19.91 -45.10 -43.93
C LYS A 670 19.69 -43.80 -43.14
N ALA A 671 18.45 -43.33 -43.13
CA ALA A 671 18.08 -42.02 -42.59
C ALA A 671 16.86 -42.12 -41.68
N VAL A 672 16.82 -41.31 -40.62
CA VAL A 672 15.59 -41.07 -39.88
C VAL A 672 14.81 -39.97 -40.60
N LYS A 673 13.66 -40.30 -41.18
CA LYS A 673 12.70 -39.33 -41.69
C LYS A 673 11.88 -38.77 -40.51
N LEU A 674 11.82 -37.45 -40.41
CA LEU A 674 11.08 -36.69 -39.42
C LEU A 674 10.03 -35.84 -40.13
N THR A 675 8.80 -35.81 -39.62
CA THR A 675 7.70 -35.03 -40.18
C THR A 675 6.81 -34.39 -39.11
N TRP A 676 6.26 -33.22 -39.41
CA TRP A 676 5.32 -32.49 -38.55
C TRP A 676 4.43 -31.51 -39.34
N THR A 677 3.41 -30.95 -38.69
CA THR A 677 2.51 -29.93 -39.28
C THR A 677 3.14 -28.54 -39.26
N LYS A 678 2.99 -27.78 -40.36
CA LYS A 678 3.45 -26.39 -40.49
C LYS A 678 2.55 -25.44 -39.68
N LEU A 679 3.17 -24.62 -38.83
CA LEU A 679 2.48 -23.71 -37.91
C LEU A 679 2.26 -22.29 -38.47
N GLY A 680 3.00 -21.89 -39.51
CA GLY A 680 2.93 -20.58 -40.15
C GLY A 680 4.06 -20.37 -41.15
N ASP A 681 3.99 -19.33 -41.98
CA ASP A 681 5.02 -19.01 -42.98
C ASP A 681 6.24 -18.28 -42.40
N ASN A 682 6.05 -17.52 -41.31
CA ASN A 682 7.10 -16.89 -40.52
C ASN A 682 7.67 -17.81 -39.42
N ILE A 683 7.53 -19.13 -39.56
CA ILE A 683 7.98 -20.11 -38.57
C ILE A 683 9.08 -21.01 -39.16
N THR A 684 10.26 -20.98 -38.54
CA THR A 684 11.31 -22.00 -38.71
C THR A 684 11.28 -23.00 -37.55
N TYR A 685 12.07 -24.07 -37.64
CA TYR A 685 12.04 -25.21 -36.74
C TYR A 685 13.47 -25.62 -36.39
N GLN A 686 13.80 -25.58 -35.11
CA GLN A 686 15.03 -26.10 -34.52
C GLN A 686 14.81 -27.57 -34.13
N LEU A 687 15.46 -28.48 -34.83
CA LEU A 687 15.44 -29.91 -34.55
C LEU A 687 16.55 -30.27 -33.55
N PHE A 688 16.20 -30.97 -32.47
CA PHE A 688 17.15 -31.50 -31.50
C PHE A 688 17.11 -33.03 -31.50
N ARG A 689 18.27 -33.66 -31.31
CA ARG A 689 18.43 -35.11 -31.17
C ARG A 689 19.24 -35.44 -29.93
N LYS A 690 18.93 -36.54 -29.26
CA LYS A 690 19.80 -37.21 -28.28
C LYS A 690 19.84 -38.71 -28.53
N ASP A 691 20.91 -39.38 -28.14
CA ASP A 691 21.05 -40.85 -28.18
C ASP A 691 20.52 -41.52 -26.89
N SER A 692 20.61 -42.85 -26.79
CA SER A 692 20.17 -43.61 -25.62
C SER A 692 21.01 -43.40 -24.36
N LYS A 693 22.22 -42.85 -24.48
CA LYS A 693 23.18 -42.64 -23.38
C LYS A 693 23.03 -41.24 -22.76
N SER A 694 22.54 -40.29 -23.55
CA SER A 694 22.30 -38.90 -23.19
C SER A 694 21.02 -38.74 -22.38
N GLN A 695 21.12 -38.23 -21.14
CA GLN A 695 19.93 -37.93 -20.33
C GLN A 695 19.15 -36.74 -20.92
N ASP A 696 19.84 -35.65 -21.23
CA ASP A 696 19.26 -34.42 -21.78
C ASP A 696 19.39 -34.30 -23.31
N PHE A 697 18.64 -33.37 -23.88
CA PHE A 697 18.88 -32.87 -25.24
C PHE A 697 19.98 -31.80 -25.23
N PRO A 698 20.82 -31.70 -26.29
CA PRO A 698 21.85 -30.66 -26.40
C PRO A 698 21.25 -29.24 -26.41
N THR A 699 22.09 -28.26 -26.08
CA THR A 699 21.72 -26.83 -26.12
C THR A 699 21.60 -26.29 -27.54
N GLU A 700 22.45 -26.78 -28.45
CA GLU A 700 22.40 -26.43 -29.87
C GLU A 700 21.52 -27.41 -30.66
N PRO A 701 20.76 -26.94 -31.66
CA PRO A 701 19.99 -27.80 -32.54
C PRO A 701 20.90 -28.56 -33.52
N LEU A 702 20.46 -29.76 -33.90
CA LEU A 702 21.02 -30.54 -35.01
C LEU A 702 20.84 -29.83 -36.35
N LEU A 703 19.72 -29.10 -36.51
CA LEU A 703 19.38 -28.34 -37.71
C LEU A 703 18.37 -27.23 -37.36
N THR A 704 18.48 -26.06 -38.01
CA THR A 704 17.38 -25.09 -38.13
C THR A 704 16.86 -25.11 -39.57
N THR A 705 15.55 -25.23 -39.77
CA THR A 705 14.94 -25.35 -41.12
C THR A 705 13.58 -24.66 -41.22
N ALA A 706 13.16 -24.25 -42.42
CA ALA A 706 11.78 -23.82 -42.69
C ALA A 706 10.88 -24.99 -43.21
N MET A 707 11.49 -26.15 -43.50
CA MET A 707 10.78 -27.35 -43.94
C MET A 707 10.15 -28.08 -42.75
N THR A 708 9.06 -28.82 -43.00
CA THR A 708 8.43 -29.71 -42.01
C THR A 708 8.60 -31.19 -42.31
N GLU A 709 9.53 -31.50 -43.21
CA GLU A 709 10.14 -32.83 -43.41
C GLU A 709 11.66 -32.69 -43.37
N VAL A 710 12.33 -33.56 -42.61
CA VAL A 710 13.80 -33.64 -42.51
C VAL A 710 14.23 -35.10 -42.60
N ASN A 711 15.35 -35.39 -43.26
CA ASN A 711 15.96 -36.72 -43.27
C ASN A 711 17.31 -36.63 -42.55
N ASP A 712 17.37 -37.13 -41.31
CA ASP A 712 18.62 -37.20 -40.53
C ASP A 712 19.44 -38.43 -40.97
N ILE A 713 20.39 -38.18 -41.86
CA ILE A 713 21.39 -39.14 -42.35
C ILE A 713 22.58 -39.34 -41.38
N SER A 714 22.62 -38.61 -40.26
CA SER A 714 23.72 -38.65 -39.29
C SER A 714 23.43 -39.54 -38.07
N ALA A 715 22.27 -40.19 -38.06
CA ALA A 715 21.87 -41.21 -37.09
C ALA A 715 22.50 -42.58 -37.48
N ILE A 716 23.80 -42.72 -37.23
CA ILE A 716 24.61 -43.88 -37.66
C ILE A 716 25.16 -44.62 -36.43
N GLN A 717 25.18 -45.97 -36.51
CA GLN A 717 25.36 -46.98 -35.44
C GLN A 717 24.01 -47.50 -34.89
N PRO A 718 23.96 -48.75 -34.39
CA PRO A 718 22.77 -49.29 -33.75
C PRO A 718 22.53 -48.63 -32.39
N ASP A 719 21.64 -47.64 -32.36
CA ASP A 719 21.26 -46.88 -31.16
C ASP A 719 19.77 -46.48 -31.27
N THR A 720 19.17 -45.99 -30.18
CA THR A 720 17.81 -45.43 -30.18
C THR A 720 17.90 -43.93 -29.96
N TYR A 721 17.61 -43.18 -31.02
CA TYR A 721 17.64 -41.72 -30.99
C TYR A 721 16.28 -41.17 -30.60
N SER A 722 16.27 -40.17 -29.72
CA SER A 722 15.08 -39.36 -29.39
C SER A 722 15.19 -37.99 -30.03
N TYR A 723 14.07 -37.46 -30.53
CA TYR A 723 13.98 -36.17 -31.20
C TYR A 723 12.89 -35.28 -30.59
N VAL A 724 13.13 -33.96 -30.63
CA VAL A 724 12.12 -32.91 -30.46
C VAL A 724 12.34 -31.77 -31.45
N VAL A 725 11.28 -31.08 -31.80
CA VAL A 725 11.30 -29.84 -32.59
C VAL A 725 10.88 -28.66 -31.72
N VAL A 726 11.58 -27.53 -31.85
CA VAL A 726 11.21 -26.23 -31.28
C VAL A 726 10.93 -25.28 -32.44
N PRO A 727 9.69 -24.81 -32.63
CA PRO A 727 9.40 -23.80 -33.64
C PRO A 727 9.92 -22.42 -33.22
N VAL A 728 10.26 -21.56 -34.17
CA VAL A 728 10.82 -20.22 -33.95
C VAL A 728 10.16 -19.23 -34.90
N ASN A 729 9.53 -18.18 -34.36
CA ASN A 729 8.99 -17.08 -35.15
C ASN A 729 10.16 -16.22 -35.66
N THR A 730 10.27 -16.04 -36.98
CA THR A 730 11.37 -15.29 -37.64
C THR A 730 11.29 -13.78 -37.42
N ASP A 731 10.10 -13.25 -37.21
CA ASP A 731 9.84 -11.81 -37.18
C ASP A 731 10.12 -11.23 -35.79
N SER A 732 9.85 -12.03 -34.74
CA SER A 732 10.16 -11.71 -33.34
C SER A 732 11.38 -12.44 -32.79
N ASN A 733 11.99 -13.35 -33.56
CA ASN A 733 13.06 -14.26 -33.16
C ASN A 733 12.74 -15.05 -31.86
N MET A 734 11.48 -15.48 -31.71
CA MET A 734 10.98 -16.11 -30.49
C MET A 734 10.73 -17.60 -30.65
N THR A 735 11.33 -18.40 -29.76
CA THR A 735 11.14 -19.85 -29.66
C THR A 735 9.79 -20.19 -29.03
N GLY A 736 9.14 -21.24 -29.55
CA GLY A 736 7.98 -21.89 -28.95
C GLY A 736 8.39 -22.96 -27.94
N ALA A 737 7.41 -23.73 -27.47
CA ALA A 737 7.68 -24.91 -26.64
C ALA A 737 8.22 -26.09 -27.48
N ARG A 738 8.97 -26.99 -26.84
CA ARG A 738 9.39 -28.27 -27.43
C ARG A 738 8.15 -29.10 -27.82
N SER A 739 8.29 -29.86 -28.90
CA SER A 739 7.29 -30.82 -29.37
C SER A 739 7.06 -31.98 -28.41
N ASN A 740 6.10 -32.83 -28.73
CA ASN A 740 6.12 -34.22 -28.28
C ASN A 740 7.48 -34.87 -28.57
N VAL A 741 7.99 -35.69 -27.66
CA VAL A 741 9.21 -36.48 -27.88
C VAL A 741 8.86 -37.70 -28.73
N VAL A 742 9.65 -37.98 -29.76
CA VAL A 742 9.59 -39.25 -30.50
C VAL A 742 10.92 -39.97 -30.42
N SER A 743 10.88 -41.31 -30.36
CA SER A 743 12.07 -42.17 -30.30
C SER A 743 12.04 -43.19 -31.43
N VAL A 744 13.19 -43.47 -32.03
CA VAL A 744 13.33 -44.43 -33.13
C VAL A 744 14.65 -45.18 -33.01
N THR A 745 14.59 -46.50 -33.20
CA THR A 745 15.76 -47.37 -33.16
C THR A 745 16.33 -47.54 -34.56
N VAL A 746 17.60 -47.19 -34.74
CA VAL A 746 18.37 -47.50 -35.95
C VAL A 746 18.94 -48.91 -35.79
N PRO A 747 18.67 -49.85 -36.72
CA PRO A 747 19.20 -51.21 -36.66
C PRO A 747 20.68 -51.28 -37.09
N ALA A 748 21.36 -52.38 -36.74
CA ALA A 748 22.71 -52.66 -37.23
C ALA A 748 22.70 -53.01 -38.73
N ASP A 749 23.76 -52.59 -39.44
CA ASP A 749 24.00 -52.87 -40.87
C ASP A 749 24.36 -54.35 -41.11
N THR A 750 23.36 -55.22 -41.16
CA THR A 750 23.50 -56.68 -41.34
C THR A 750 23.69 -57.10 -42.80
N ASN A 751 24.71 -56.54 -43.48
CA ASN A 751 25.15 -57.02 -44.79
C ASN A 751 26.25 -58.08 -44.64
N VAL A 752 25.85 -59.35 -44.46
CA VAL A 752 26.74 -60.51 -44.57
C VAL A 752 26.23 -61.41 -45.69
N SER A 753 26.87 -61.35 -46.86
CA SER A 753 26.58 -62.27 -47.96
C SER A 753 27.16 -63.67 -47.66
N PRO A 754 26.39 -64.76 -47.81
CA PRO A 754 26.90 -66.11 -47.60
C PRO A 754 27.80 -66.54 -48.75
N THR A 755 28.97 -67.11 -48.43
CA THR A 755 29.90 -67.70 -49.41
C THR A 755 29.53 -69.16 -49.69
N PRO A 756 29.20 -69.57 -50.93
CA PRO A 756 29.03 -70.98 -51.29
C PRO A 756 30.38 -71.71 -51.33
N GLY A 757 30.41 -72.97 -50.88
CA GLY A 757 31.64 -73.76 -50.77
C GLY A 757 31.88 -74.75 -51.91
N THR A 758 33.17 -74.97 -52.20
CA THR A 758 33.79 -76.23 -52.69
C THR A 758 33.24 -76.92 -53.96
N GLY A 759 34.04 -76.90 -55.02
CA GLY A 759 34.09 -77.90 -56.10
C GLY A 759 35.56 -78.02 -56.58
N ALA A 760 36.01 -79.20 -57.03
CA ALA A 760 37.44 -79.51 -57.10
C ALA A 760 37.96 -80.05 -58.46
N GLY A 761 39.09 -79.49 -58.91
CA GLY A 761 40.20 -80.19 -59.57
C GLY A 761 40.13 -80.49 -61.08
N GLN A 762 41.03 -79.86 -61.87
CA GLN A 762 42.05 -80.53 -62.71
C GLN A 762 43.00 -79.52 -63.41
N GLN A 763 44.05 -80.03 -64.08
CA GLN A 763 45.25 -79.34 -64.63
C GLN A 763 45.74 -80.15 -65.87
N PRO A 764 46.81 -79.80 -66.64
CA PRO A 764 47.59 -78.55 -66.79
C PRO A 764 47.94 -78.15 -68.28
N GLY A 765 48.69 -77.04 -68.48
CA GLY A 765 49.53 -76.76 -69.69
C GLY A 765 48.98 -75.74 -70.71
N SER A 766 49.79 -75.01 -71.51
CA SER A 766 51.27 -74.96 -71.63
C SER A 766 51.81 -73.70 -72.37
N GLY A 767 52.97 -73.16 -71.93
CA GLY A 767 53.83 -72.19 -72.68
C GLY A 767 53.40 -70.70 -72.65
N MET A 768 54.28 -69.69 -72.76
CA MET A 768 55.76 -69.61 -72.84
C MET A 768 56.27 -68.25 -72.29
N LEU A 769 57.59 -68.15 -72.03
CA LEU A 769 58.40 -66.96 -71.66
C LEU A 769 59.74 -67.03 -72.46
N PRO A 770 60.68 -66.04 -72.52
CA PRO A 770 60.99 -64.99 -71.51
C PRO A 770 61.53 -63.59 -71.98
N GLY A 771 61.81 -62.70 -71.02
CA GLY A 771 62.80 -61.58 -71.12
C GLY A 771 62.25 -60.18 -71.51
N GLN A 772 62.83 -59.03 -71.14
CA GLN A 772 63.94 -58.68 -70.23
C GLN A 772 63.75 -57.24 -69.63
N GLN A 773 64.52 -56.89 -68.59
CA GLN A 773 64.74 -55.54 -67.97
C GLN A 773 66.14 -55.00 -68.43
N PRO A 774 66.73 -53.82 -68.01
CA PRO A 774 66.32 -52.68 -67.15
C PRO A 774 66.75 -51.24 -67.66
N GLY A 775 66.78 -50.20 -66.79
CA GLY A 775 67.42 -48.86 -66.98
C GLY A 775 66.49 -47.68 -66.65
N GLN A 776 66.76 -46.67 -65.78
CA GLN A 776 67.82 -45.62 -65.67
C GLN A 776 67.80 -44.53 -66.77
N GLY A 777 67.90 -43.21 -66.50
CA GLY A 777 67.93 -42.44 -65.22
C GLY A 777 68.34 -40.95 -65.37
N GLY A 778 68.25 -40.13 -64.29
CA GLY A 778 68.78 -38.73 -64.20
C GLY A 778 67.84 -37.60 -64.69
N THR A 779 67.92 -36.30 -64.33
CA THR A 779 68.74 -35.47 -63.38
C THR A 779 68.00 -34.10 -63.15
N GLY A 780 68.25 -33.20 -62.18
CA GLY A 780 69.15 -33.17 -61.00
C GLY A 780 69.64 -31.74 -60.60
N GLY A 781 69.11 -31.11 -59.54
CA GLY A 781 69.56 -29.81 -58.97
C GLY A 781 68.55 -29.27 -57.90
N VAL A 782 68.81 -29.08 -56.59
CA VAL A 782 69.87 -28.37 -55.80
C VAL A 782 69.55 -26.87 -55.61
N GLY A 783 69.55 -26.24 -54.41
CA GLY A 783 69.80 -26.64 -53.00
C GLY A 783 69.12 -25.63 -52.03
N THR A 784 69.40 -25.48 -50.71
CA THR A 784 70.32 -26.14 -49.75
C THR A 784 69.89 -25.84 -48.28
N GLN A 785 70.51 -26.48 -47.28
CA GLN A 785 70.17 -26.49 -45.82
C GLN A 785 71.22 -25.68 -44.97
N PRO A 786 71.44 -25.80 -43.61
CA PRO A 786 70.78 -26.53 -42.49
C PRO A 786 70.57 -25.72 -41.15
N GLY A 787 70.10 -26.39 -40.08
CA GLY A 787 70.17 -25.95 -38.67
C GLY A 787 69.76 -27.05 -37.66
N GLN A 788 70.39 -27.15 -36.47
CA GLN A 788 70.23 -28.26 -35.49
C GLN A 788 69.94 -27.75 -34.05
N GLY A 789 69.42 -28.61 -33.15
CA GLY A 789 69.42 -28.37 -31.69
C GLY A 789 68.53 -29.31 -30.84
N GLN A 790 69.06 -29.88 -29.75
CA GLN A 790 68.38 -30.77 -28.77
C GLN A 790 69.18 -30.81 -27.42
N PRO A 791 68.80 -31.56 -26.34
CA PRO A 791 67.94 -31.17 -25.20
C PRO A 791 68.61 -31.15 -23.79
N GLY A 792 67.87 -30.74 -22.73
CA GLY A 792 68.00 -31.38 -21.38
C GLY A 792 67.87 -30.55 -20.08
N THR A 793 67.54 -31.25 -18.97
CA THR A 793 67.63 -30.89 -17.51
C THR A 793 66.61 -29.88 -16.91
N GLY A 794 66.18 -29.94 -15.62
CA GLY A 794 66.32 -31.02 -14.61
C GLY A 794 65.82 -30.71 -13.15
N THR A 795 65.23 -31.73 -12.49
CA THR A 795 65.28 -32.12 -11.04
C THR A 795 64.72 -31.32 -9.81
N GLN A 796 63.98 -32.08 -8.96
CA GLN A 796 64.02 -32.21 -7.46
C GLN A 796 62.96 -31.60 -6.47
N GLN A 797 62.93 -32.20 -5.25
CA GLN A 797 61.97 -32.16 -4.10
C GLN A 797 62.73 -31.73 -2.80
N PRO A 798 62.24 -31.73 -1.51
CA PRO A 798 61.18 -32.51 -0.75
C PRO A 798 60.18 -31.60 0.05
N GLY A 799 59.29 -31.91 1.01
CA GLY A 799 58.90 -33.05 1.89
C GLY A 799 58.71 -32.54 3.37
N GLY A 800 57.86 -33.04 4.30
CA GLY A 800 56.78 -34.05 4.30
C GLY A 800 56.47 -34.65 5.71
N GLY A 801 55.29 -34.38 6.34
CA GLY A 801 54.85 -35.03 7.62
C GLY A 801 53.76 -34.26 8.43
N GLY A 802 52.94 -34.91 9.30
CA GLY A 802 51.92 -34.17 10.11
C GLY A 802 51.01 -34.86 11.18
N LYS A 803 50.53 -36.11 11.00
CA LYS A 803 49.60 -36.87 11.91
C LYS A 803 48.12 -36.35 12.09
N PRO A 804 47.17 -37.22 12.52
CA PRO A 804 45.75 -36.88 12.71
C PRO A 804 45.28 -36.87 14.19
N GLY A 805 44.03 -36.45 14.43
CA GLY A 805 43.33 -36.63 15.72
C GLY A 805 41.85 -37.01 15.52
N ALA A 806 41.39 -38.01 16.27
CA ALA A 806 39.99 -38.46 16.30
C ALA A 806 39.42 -38.30 17.72
N GLY A 807 38.11 -38.04 17.83
CA GLY A 807 37.41 -37.90 19.10
C GLY A 807 35.98 -38.44 19.02
N THR A 808 35.61 -39.30 19.96
CA THR A 808 34.36 -40.10 19.93
C THR A 808 33.41 -39.75 21.06
N GLY A 809 32.10 -39.79 20.78
CA GLY A 809 31.03 -39.98 21.77
C GLY A 809 30.46 -38.71 22.39
N GLY A 810 29.14 -38.71 22.66
CA GLY A 810 28.44 -37.57 23.24
C GLY A 810 26.91 -37.62 23.12
N THR A 811 26.26 -38.63 23.68
CA THR A 811 24.79 -38.66 23.84
C THR A 811 24.35 -37.92 25.10
N SER A 812 23.48 -36.92 24.99
CA SER A 812 22.81 -36.32 26.15
C SER A 812 21.44 -35.70 25.80
N GLN A 813 20.47 -35.89 26.71
CA GLN A 813 19.14 -35.28 26.67
C GLN A 813 19.16 -33.78 27.06
N PRO A 814 18.07 -33.01 26.80
CA PRO A 814 18.00 -31.60 27.15
C PRO A 814 18.02 -31.37 28.67
N GLY A 815 18.89 -30.47 29.13
CA GLY A 815 18.98 -30.07 30.53
C GLY A 815 17.89 -29.06 30.93
N GLN A 816 17.33 -29.22 32.12
CA GLN A 816 16.49 -28.22 32.77
C GLN A 816 17.35 -27.03 33.28
N GLY A 817 16.77 -25.84 33.28
CA GLY A 817 17.30 -24.66 33.96
C GLY A 817 16.16 -23.73 34.34
N GLY A 818 16.06 -23.37 35.63
CA GLY A 818 14.96 -22.57 36.15
C GLY A 818 15.33 -21.83 37.43
N THR A 819 14.30 -21.33 38.14
CA THR A 819 14.36 -20.35 39.24
C THR A 819 14.60 -18.89 38.79
N GLY A 820 13.89 -17.90 39.32
CA GLY A 820 12.71 -18.00 40.17
C GLY A 820 11.99 -16.67 40.49
N GLY A 821 10.82 -16.81 41.13
CA GLY A 821 10.13 -15.84 42.01
C GLY A 821 9.52 -14.59 41.36
N VAL A 822 8.36 -14.05 41.79
CA VAL A 822 7.66 -14.15 43.10
C VAL A 822 6.13 -14.26 42.89
N SER A 823 5.38 -14.73 43.90
CA SER A 823 3.90 -14.75 43.98
C SER A 823 3.41 -14.21 45.34
N PRO A 824 2.17 -13.69 45.46
CA PRO A 824 0.99 -14.46 45.95
C PRO A 824 -0.19 -14.40 44.94
N GLY A 825 -1.35 -15.07 45.06
CA GLY A 825 -2.09 -15.64 46.20
C GLY A 825 -3.18 -14.64 46.69
N THR A 826 -4.49 -14.93 46.84
CA THR A 826 -5.35 -16.14 46.64
C THR A 826 -6.69 -15.66 46.01
N GLY A 827 -7.83 -16.38 45.88
CA GLY A 827 -8.34 -17.67 46.36
C GLY A 827 -9.76 -17.95 45.77
N THR A 828 -10.57 -18.88 46.31
CA THR A 828 -11.94 -19.16 45.78
C THR A 828 -12.91 -19.77 46.82
N PRO A 829 -14.16 -19.30 46.87
CA PRO A 829 -15.38 -20.14 46.98
C PRO A 829 -16.46 -19.68 45.96
N GLY A 830 -17.61 -20.32 45.76
CA GLY A 830 -18.22 -21.54 46.32
C GLY A 830 -19.75 -21.52 46.06
N ALA A 831 -20.40 -22.65 45.77
CA ALA A 831 -21.80 -22.70 45.34
C ALA A 831 -22.80 -23.09 46.46
N PRO A 832 -24.06 -22.63 46.36
CA PRO A 832 -25.24 -23.53 46.35
C PRO A 832 -26.31 -23.08 45.31
N GLY A 833 -27.41 -23.79 45.04
CA GLY A 833 -27.84 -25.15 45.43
C GLY A 833 -29.39 -25.30 45.51
N ALA A 834 -29.97 -26.27 44.77
CA ALA A 834 -31.41 -26.65 44.71
C ALA A 834 -32.41 -25.61 44.14
N GLY A 835 -33.61 -25.96 43.64
CA GLY A 835 -34.19 -27.29 43.34
C GLY A 835 -35.68 -27.23 42.89
N ASN A 836 -36.21 -28.35 42.34
CA ASN A 836 -37.59 -28.60 41.85
C ASN A 836 -38.06 -27.84 40.57
N GLY A 837 -38.93 -28.39 39.70
CA GLY A 837 -39.47 -29.76 39.61
C GLY A 837 -40.67 -29.91 38.63
N ALA A 838 -40.80 -31.08 37.97
CA ALA A 838 -41.86 -31.51 37.03
C ALA A 838 -41.99 -30.76 35.67
N GLY A 839 -42.52 -31.35 34.59
CA GLY A 839 -42.86 -32.77 34.33
C GLY A 839 -43.68 -33.01 33.04
N ALA A 840 -43.53 -34.19 32.43
CA ALA A 840 -44.20 -34.70 31.19
C ALA A 840 -43.87 -33.97 29.85
N GLY A 841 -43.92 -34.63 28.68
CA GLY A 841 -44.03 -36.07 28.40
C GLY A 841 -44.41 -36.41 26.93
N GLY A 842 -43.81 -37.45 26.34
CA GLY A 842 -44.08 -37.96 24.97
C GLY A 842 -43.28 -37.24 23.86
N ALA A 843 -42.52 -37.84 22.91
CA ALA A 843 -42.22 -39.20 22.43
C ALA A 843 -42.79 -39.56 21.02
N ALA A 844 -41.94 -40.24 20.22
CA ALA A 844 -42.11 -40.68 18.82
C ALA A 844 -42.27 -39.57 17.74
N GLY A 845 -41.85 -39.77 16.48
CA GLY A 845 -41.04 -40.85 15.92
C GLY A 845 -41.44 -41.26 14.48
N THR A 846 -40.45 -41.50 13.60
CA THR A 846 -40.59 -41.93 12.18
C THR A 846 -41.26 -40.91 11.23
N GLY A 847 -41.06 -40.95 9.89
CA GLY A 847 -40.04 -41.68 9.13
C GLY A 847 -40.40 -41.95 7.66
N ALA A 848 -39.65 -41.35 6.72
CA ALA A 848 -39.61 -41.60 5.26
C ALA A 848 -40.90 -41.37 4.43
N GLY A 849 -40.73 -41.12 3.11
CA GLY A 849 -41.84 -40.99 2.16
C GLY A 849 -41.50 -40.22 0.87
N THR A 850 -41.25 -40.94 -0.23
CA THR A 850 -41.04 -40.37 -1.59
C THR A 850 -42.25 -40.62 -2.49
N SER A 851 -42.63 -39.66 -3.36
CA SER A 851 -43.10 -39.89 -4.77
C SER A 851 -43.81 -38.65 -5.36
N ALA A 852 -44.02 -38.66 -6.69
CA ALA A 852 -44.88 -37.74 -7.45
C ALA A 852 -45.76 -38.55 -8.44
N PRO A 853 -46.98 -38.10 -8.76
CA PRO A 853 -47.32 -37.57 -10.11
C PRO A 853 -48.33 -36.39 -10.04
N GLY A 854 -48.79 -35.75 -11.14
CA GLY A 854 -48.42 -35.81 -12.57
C GLY A 854 -49.60 -35.58 -13.53
N GLN A 855 -49.33 -35.11 -14.76
CA GLN A 855 -50.26 -34.84 -15.89
C GLN A 855 -51.20 -33.61 -15.73
N GLY A 856 -51.63 -32.90 -16.79
CA GLY A 856 -51.26 -32.99 -18.22
C GLY A 856 -51.99 -31.97 -19.16
N ALA A 857 -51.64 -31.99 -20.46
CA ALA A 857 -52.17 -31.20 -21.61
C ALA A 857 -51.88 -29.66 -21.65
N GLY A 858 -51.74 -29.01 -22.83
CA GLY A 858 -51.61 -29.52 -24.21
C GLY A 858 -51.67 -28.44 -25.32
N ALA A 859 -50.94 -28.64 -26.43
CA ALA A 859 -50.87 -27.83 -27.68
C ALA A 859 -50.29 -26.38 -27.60
N GLY A 860 -49.70 -25.80 -28.66
CA GLY A 860 -49.28 -26.36 -29.96
C GLY A 860 -48.85 -25.30 -31.00
N GLY A 861 -47.81 -25.61 -31.80
CA GLY A 861 -47.35 -24.83 -32.96
C GLY A 861 -46.43 -23.62 -32.66
N ALA A 862 -45.57 -23.09 -33.55
CA ALA A 862 -44.62 -23.62 -34.57
C ALA A 862 -44.30 -22.51 -35.62
N SER A 863 -43.13 -22.61 -36.26
CA SER A 863 -42.65 -21.87 -37.45
C SER A 863 -42.10 -20.42 -37.29
N THR A 864 -40.86 -20.26 -37.78
CA THR A 864 -40.20 -19.03 -38.25
C THR A 864 -40.51 -18.82 -39.75
N PRO A 865 -40.36 -17.62 -40.34
CA PRO A 865 -39.07 -17.32 -41.02
C PRO A 865 -38.66 -15.84 -41.18
N VAL A 866 -37.42 -15.71 -41.67
CA VAL A 866 -36.66 -14.54 -42.15
C VAL A 866 -37.33 -13.76 -43.30
N THR A 867 -37.15 -12.42 -43.38
CA THR A 867 -36.76 -11.66 -44.60
C THR A 867 -36.49 -10.16 -44.36
N LYS A 868 -35.93 -9.45 -45.36
CA LYS A 868 -35.55 -8.01 -45.34
C LYS A 868 -36.59 -7.12 -46.11
N PRO A 869 -36.26 -6.04 -46.86
CA PRO A 869 -36.61 -4.66 -46.44
C PRO A 869 -37.39 -3.82 -47.49
N VAL A 870 -37.98 -2.69 -47.09
CA VAL A 870 -38.49 -1.65 -48.02
C VAL A 870 -38.26 -0.23 -47.47
N THR A 871 -38.10 0.75 -48.36
CA THR A 871 -37.85 2.18 -48.12
C THR A 871 -38.90 3.10 -48.76
N SER A 872 -39.40 4.12 -48.04
CA SER A 872 -39.95 5.40 -48.57
C SER A 872 -40.42 6.31 -47.41
N GLY A 873 -40.53 7.64 -47.55
CA GLY A 873 -39.99 8.52 -48.59
C GLY A 873 -40.58 9.95 -48.58
N GLY A 874 -39.69 10.98 -48.54
CA GLY A 874 -40.00 12.39 -48.85
C GLY A 874 -40.59 13.26 -47.73
N ALA A 875 -40.62 14.60 -47.84
CA ALA A 875 -39.84 15.53 -48.69
C ALA A 875 -40.07 17.02 -48.27
N ALA A 876 -39.04 17.87 -48.20
CA ALA A 876 -39.13 19.34 -48.28
C ALA A 876 -37.75 20.04 -48.38
N THR A 877 -37.59 20.95 -49.36
CA THR A 877 -36.47 21.90 -49.62
C THR A 877 -37.01 22.95 -50.63
N PRO A 878 -36.49 24.20 -50.80
CA PRO A 878 -35.05 24.52 -51.01
C PRO A 878 -34.54 25.89 -50.48
N GLY A 879 -33.27 26.23 -50.79
CA GLY A 879 -32.64 27.55 -50.56
C GLY A 879 -31.17 27.45 -50.07
N ALA A 880 -30.20 26.97 -50.85
CA ALA A 880 -29.50 27.62 -51.98
C ALA A 880 -28.38 28.63 -51.59
N GLY A 881 -27.11 28.29 -51.87
CA GLY A 881 -25.99 29.26 -51.97
C GLY A 881 -24.61 28.83 -51.42
N GLY A 882 -23.54 28.95 -52.24
CA GLY A 882 -22.24 29.47 -51.75
C GLY A 882 -21.06 28.52 -51.42
N ALA A 883 -20.50 27.86 -52.42
CA ALA A 883 -19.07 27.51 -52.63
C ALA A 883 -17.97 27.66 -51.52
N ALA A 884 -17.25 26.55 -51.30
CA ALA A 884 -15.78 26.36 -51.47
C ALA A 884 -14.71 26.65 -50.38
N SER A 885 -13.64 25.85 -50.50
CA SER A 885 -12.24 25.97 -50.02
C SER A 885 -11.86 25.78 -48.54
N THR A 886 -10.98 24.81 -48.33
CA THR A 886 -10.05 24.65 -47.18
C THR A 886 -8.89 25.65 -47.26
N PRO A 887 -8.19 25.92 -46.14
CA PRO A 887 -6.78 25.50 -46.12
C PRO A 887 -6.25 24.97 -44.77
N THR A 888 -5.15 24.23 -44.85
CA THR A 888 -4.29 23.79 -43.73
C THR A 888 -3.38 24.92 -43.23
N PRO A 889 -2.93 24.89 -41.96
CA PRO A 889 -1.73 25.60 -41.53
C PRO A 889 -0.61 24.67 -41.03
N THR A 890 0.59 24.83 -41.58
CA THR A 890 1.87 24.33 -41.02
C THR A 890 2.50 25.39 -40.09
N PRO A 891 3.45 25.02 -39.21
CA PRO A 891 3.92 25.91 -38.14
C PRO A 891 4.93 26.96 -38.60
N ASN A 892 5.12 28.00 -37.78
CA ASN A 892 6.24 28.94 -37.90
C ASN A 892 6.83 29.25 -36.51
N ALA A 893 8.06 29.77 -36.45
CA ALA A 893 8.89 29.79 -35.25
C ALA A 893 9.41 31.19 -34.87
N GLY A 894 9.83 31.33 -33.60
CA GLY A 894 10.88 32.27 -33.19
C GLY A 894 10.44 33.67 -32.72
N ALA A 895 10.63 33.92 -31.42
CA ALA A 895 10.92 35.24 -30.87
C ALA A 895 11.73 35.07 -29.57
N THR A 896 12.68 35.95 -29.28
CA THR A 896 13.64 35.81 -28.18
C THR A 896 13.77 37.09 -27.35
N LEU A 897 13.91 36.92 -26.02
CA LEU A 897 14.53 37.89 -25.09
C LEU A 897 13.76 39.23 -24.89
N PRO A 898 14.12 40.08 -23.90
CA PRO A 898 15.27 40.02 -22.99
C PRO A 898 14.94 39.92 -21.49
N ALA A 899 16.00 39.82 -20.68
CA ALA A 899 15.96 39.94 -19.23
C ALA A 899 16.47 41.31 -18.77
N THR A 900 15.95 41.81 -17.66
CA THR A 900 16.49 42.91 -16.85
C THR A 900 16.36 42.55 -15.37
N GLY A 901 17.19 43.16 -14.51
CA GLY A 901 17.25 42.86 -13.08
C GLY A 901 17.15 44.10 -12.18
N ASN A 902 17.43 43.91 -10.88
CA ASN A 902 17.20 44.82 -9.75
C ASN A 902 15.69 45.01 -9.44
N ARG A 903 15.20 44.76 -8.23
CA ARG A 903 15.86 44.74 -6.90
C ARG A 903 15.57 43.47 -6.10
#